data_AF-A0A2G2J6V1-F1
#
_entry.id   AF-A0A2G2J6V1-F1
#
_cell.length_a   1.000
_cell.length_b   1.000
_cell.length_c   1.000
_cell.angle_alpha   90.00
_cell.angle_beta   90.00
_cell.angle_gamma   90.00
#
_symmetry.space_group_name_H-M   'P 1'
#
loop_
_entity.id
_entity.type
_entity.pdbx_description
1 polymer ?
#
loop_
_entity_poly.entity_id
_entity_poly.type
_entity_poly.pdbx_seq_one_letter_code
_entity_poly.pdbx_strand_id
1 'polypeptide(L)'
;MRPDILFPLFADISVVDGIGPRSADLIEKSVGRRVRDVLLTPPSGIVERKRLPNIASAVDDEIVTLSVTVTEHMPGHSRKQPYKIMTHDETGELLLTFFHARPDYLRRILPEGSQRLVSGKTERFRGQTQITHPDYVLPLEDEADIPDFETIYPLTAGLTQKMMRKSVTGAFENVPDLPEWLDAALLKTKDWPTWKTALHQLHFPQSKIEAGSDTLHRQRLAYDELLAKQLALALAREHMRTQNGRSFTGSGEYVQEVLKSAPFTPTKAQIRAYGEIAKDLNAPTRMARLLQGDVGAGKTFVAALAAAHVCESGAQVAIMAPTEILARQHLHSFSQFLDAPNLTVEAFTGRDKGGQRDAILRGLKEGHIDVVCGTHALFQDGVEFADLGLVIVDEQHRFGVKDRLRLAQKGKHADILVMTATPIPRTLALTAYGDLDISILDEKPAGRKPIQTRIVPLEKMQAVIDGLGRALEKGEQVYWVCPLVEDSDLIDLASAEERFRHLSAIFKDRVGLLHGKMNAKEKESISESFKRGGYDILVATTVIEVGVDAPNATIMVIEHAERFGLAQLHQLRGRVGRNDKQSSCVLLYKGPLGVNSKARLNILRETEDGFLIAEEDWNLRGSGDLLGAQQSGLPAYTLADLDKHKHLLEIAVQDARLLANTDPNLQTDRGQAARTLLYLFEQDLGITLMKSG
;
A
#
# COMPACT_ATOMS: atom_id res chain seq x y z
N MET A 1 26.51 14.24 2.27
CA MET A 1 26.40 15.58 2.88
C MET A 1 25.42 16.34 2.00
N ARG A 2 24.42 16.95 2.65
CA ARG A 2 23.33 17.68 1.99
C ARG A 2 23.91 18.87 1.21
N PRO A 3 23.44 19.14 -0.02
CA PRO A 3 23.80 20.35 -0.76
C PRO A 3 23.47 21.62 0.01
N ASP A 4 24.39 22.57 0.04
CA ASP A 4 24.27 23.84 0.79
C ASP A 4 23.06 24.67 0.34
N ILE A 5 22.69 24.57 -0.95
CA ILE A 5 21.51 25.23 -1.52
C ILE A 5 20.20 24.84 -0.81
N LEU A 6 20.15 23.68 -0.17
CA LEU A 6 18.97 23.21 0.56
C LEU A 6 18.93 23.68 2.02
N PHE A 7 20.00 24.26 2.58
CA PHE A 7 20.04 24.62 4.00
C PHE A 7 18.86 25.50 4.44
N PRO A 8 18.41 26.52 3.68
CA PRO A 8 17.24 27.32 4.04
C PRO A 8 15.96 26.49 4.18
N LEU A 9 15.77 25.49 3.31
CA LEU A 9 14.59 24.61 3.31
C LEU A 9 14.57 23.63 4.50
N PHE A 10 15.73 23.34 5.10
CA PHE A 10 15.86 22.47 6.26
C PHE A 10 16.02 23.22 7.58
N ALA A 11 16.02 24.55 7.56
CA ALA A 11 15.99 25.36 8.75
C ALA A 11 14.68 25.14 9.53
N ASP A 12 14.74 25.42 10.83
CA ASP A 12 13.55 25.44 11.69
C ASP A 12 12.59 26.53 11.20
N ILE A 13 11.29 26.24 11.22
CA ILE A 13 10.25 27.16 10.75
C ILE A 13 10.23 28.48 11.54
N SER A 14 10.81 28.52 12.75
CA SER A 14 10.99 29.76 13.53
C SER A 14 11.94 30.79 12.91
N VAL A 15 12.70 30.41 11.88
CA VAL A 15 13.51 31.37 11.09
C VAL A 15 12.63 32.26 10.19
N VAL A 16 11.40 31.83 9.90
CA VAL A 16 10.46 32.61 9.10
C VAL A 16 9.87 33.76 9.91
N ASP A 17 9.88 34.95 9.31
CA ASP A 17 9.43 36.17 9.97
C ASP A 17 7.97 36.08 10.44
N GLY A 18 7.78 36.32 11.74
CA GLY A 18 6.47 36.29 12.39
C GLY A 18 6.03 34.91 12.89
N ILE A 19 6.90 33.90 12.88
CA ILE A 19 6.67 32.60 13.51
C ILE A 19 7.54 32.49 14.78
N GLY A 20 6.91 32.62 15.94
CA GLY A 20 7.59 32.41 17.22
C GLY A 20 7.70 30.92 17.61
N PRO A 21 8.48 30.57 18.64
CA PRO A 21 8.68 29.18 19.09
C PRO A 21 7.38 28.43 19.38
N ARG A 22 6.41 29.08 20.01
CA ARG A 22 5.10 28.49 20.30
C ARG A 22 4.29 28.18 19.03
N SER A 23 4.40 29.02 18.01
CA SER A 23 3.74 28.79 16.72
C SER A 23 4.43 27.66 15.97
N ALA A 24 5.76 27.59 16.01
CA ALA A 24 6.54 26.50 15.43
C ALA A 24 6.13 25.14 16.02
N ASP A 25 5.97 25.03 17.34
CA ASP A 25 5.53 23.78 18.00
C ASP A 25 4.10 23.36 17.62
N LEU A 26 3.23 24.32 17.28
CA LEU A 26 1.88 24.02 16.78
C LEU A 26 1.91 23.55 15.32
N ILE A 27 2.73 24.19 14.47
CA ILE A 27 2.93 23.81 13.07
C ILE A 27 3.56 22.42 12.97
N GLU A 28 4.53 22.11 13.83
CA GLU A 28 5.20 20.81 13.90
C GLU A 28 4.20 19.66 14.09
N LYS A 29 3.19 19.85 14.94
CA LYS A 29 2.15 18.84 15.18
C LYS A 29 1.23 18.63 13.98
N SER A 30 1.16 19.59 13.06
CA SER A 30 0.25 19.56 11.91
C SER A 30 0.93 19.09 10.63
N VAL A 31 2.12 19.62 10.32
CA VAL A 31 2.77 19.46 9.02
C VAL A 31 4.27 19.18 9.10
N GLY A 32 4.92 19.50 10.23
CA GLY A 32 6.37 19.34 10.42
C GLY A 32 7.05 20.65 10.85
N ARG A 33 8.32 20.55 11.27
CA ARG A 33 9.05 21.65 11.93
C ARG A 33 9.93 22.45 10.98
N ARG A 34 10.21 21.95 9.78
CA ARG A 34 11.14 22.59 8.83
C ARG A 34 10.39 23.39 7.77
N VAL A 35 11.06 24.38 7.20
CA VAL A 35 10.54 25.23 6.11
C VAL A 35 9.96 24.40 4.96
N ARG A 36 10.69 23.37 4.50
CA ARG A 36 10.22 22.46 3.46
C ARG A 36 8.96 21.68 3.84
N ASP A 37 8.77 21.33 5.11
CA ASP A 37 7.67 20.44 5.51
C ASP A 37 6.34 21.21 5.34
N VAL A 38 6.37 22.51 5.64
CA VAL A 38 5.29 23.46 5.37
C VAL A 38 5.06 23.63 3.86
N LEU A 39 6.13 23.79 3.07
CA LEU A 39 6.04 23.98 1.61
C LEU A 39 5.59 22.71 0.86
N LEU A 40 5.98 21.53 1.30
CA LEU A 40 5.59 20.29 0.63
C LEU A 40 4.20 19.79 1.08
N THR A 41 3.54 20.50 1.99
CA THR A 41 2.17 20.19 2.40
C THR A 41 1.16 20.79 1.42
N PRO A 42 0.43 19.98 0.64
CA PRO A 42 -0.59 20.50 -0.25
C PRO A 42 -1.78 21.06 0.55
N PRO A 43 -2.46 22.12 0.04
CA PRO A 43 -3.72 22.56 0.60
C PRO A 43 -4.79 21.45 0.57
N SER A 44 -5.56 21.32 1.65
CA SER A 44 -6.68 20.37 1.75
C SER A 44 -7.96 20.86 1.07
N GLY A 45 -8.03 22.15 0.75
CA GLY A 45 -9.19 22.76 0.11
C GLY A 45 -8.91 24.22 -0.26
N ILE A 46 -9.85 24.84 -0.97
CA ILE A 46 -9.74 26.23 -1.41
C ILE A 46 -11.09 26.91 -1.18
N VAL A 47 -11.02 28.16 -0.71
CA VAL A 47 -12.15 29.08 -0.61
C VAL A 47 -12.08 30.04 -1.78
N GLU A 48 -13.13 30.07 -2.58
CA GLU A 48 -13.35 31.07 -3.63
C GLU A 48 -14.15 32.23 -3.03
N ARG A 49 -13.59 33.44 -3.07
CA ARG A 49 -14.21 34.66 -2.58
C ARG A 49 -14.65 35.50 -3.77
N LYS A 50 -15.97 35.55 -4.02
CA LYS A 50 -16.50 36.34 -5.12
C LYS A 50 -16.64 37.80 -4.71
N ARG A 51 -15.95 38.70 -5.39
CA ARG A 51 -16.15 40.14 -5.25
C ARG A 51 -17.44 40.52 -5.96
N LEU A 52 -18.41 41.02 -5.20
CA LEU A 52 -19.71 41.40 -5.72
C LEU A 52 -19.87 42.93 -5.69
N PRO A 53 -20.54 43.52 -6.70
CA PRO A 53 -20.71 44.97 -6.76
C PRO A 53 -21.65 45.50 -5.68
N ASN A 54 -22.59 44.67 -5.19
CA ASN A 54 -23.60 45.07 -4.22
C ASN A 54 -24.21 43.87 -3.48
N ILE A 55 -24.91 44.14 -2.38
CA ILE A 55 -25.59 43.19 -1.49
C ILE A 55 -26.70 42.45 -2.25
N ALA A 56 -27.42 43.11 -3.15
CA ALA A 56 -28.50 42.46 -3.91
C ALA A 56 -28.02 41.34 -4.84
N SER A 57 -26.74 41.34 -5.24
CA SER A 57 -26.13 40.29 -6.06
C SER A 57 -25.67 39.08 -5.24
N ALA A 58 -25.73 39.15 -3.90
CA ALA A 58 -25.31 38.06 -3.03
C ALA A 58 -26.25 36.85 -3.14
N VAL A 59 -25.66 35.68 -3.37
CA VAL A 59 -26.36 34.39 -3.38
C VAL A 59 -26.18 33.72 -2.02
N ASP A 60 -27.22 33.03 -1.55
CA ASP A 60 -27.17 32.28 -0.30
C ASP A 60 -26.13 31.14 -0.37
N ASP A 61 -25.44 30.87 0.74
CA ASP A 61 -24.41 29.86 0.91
C ASP A 61 -23.09 30.05 0.14
N GLU A 62 -22.87 31.22 -0.48
CA GLU A 62 -21.60 31.58 -1.13
C GLU A 62 -20.69 32.42 -0.21
N ILE A 63 -19.39 32.37 -0.45
CA ILE A 63 -18.43 33.26 0.22
C ILE A 63 -18.19 34.46 -0.70
N VAL A 64 -18.58 35.63 -0.23
CA VAL A 64 -18.55 36.87 -1.01
C VAL A 64 -17.74 37.94 -0.30
N THR A 65 -17.24 38.90 -1.05
CA THR A 65 -16.63 40.13 -0.55
C THR A 65 -17.46 41.31 -1.02
N LEU A 66 -17.94 42.13 -0.07
CA LEU A 66 -18.85 43.24 -0.28
C LEU A 66 -18.29 44.52 0.36
N SER A 67 -18.50 45.66 -0.31
CA SER A 67 -18.29 46.98 0.29
C SER A 67 -19.58 47.42 0.98
N VAL A 68 -19.50 47.69 2.28
CA VAL A 68 -20.68 48.06 3.08
C VAL A 68 -20.39 49.25 3.99
N THR A 69 -21.43 50.05 4.25
CA THR A 69 -21.38 51.17 5.20
C THR A 69 -22.01 50.75 6.52
N VAL A 70 -21.26 50.88 7.62
CA VAL A 70 -21.72 50.53 8.96
C VAL A 70 -22.73 51.56 9.46
N THR A 71 -23.92 51.12 9.88
CA THR A 71 -24.97 52.02 10.37
C THR A 71 -25.08 51.98 11.89
N GLU A 72 -25.38 50.81 12.46
CA GLU A 72 -25.73 50.68 13.87
C GLU A 72 -25.15 49.42 14.49
N HIS A 73 -24.62 49.57 15.71
CA HIS A 73 -24.24 48.46 16.57
C HIS A 73 -25.39 48.04 17.50
N MET A 74 -25.83 46.79 17.38
CA MET A 74 -26.91 46.20 18.16
C MET A 74 -26.36 45.11 19.12
N PRO A 75 -25.87 45.48 20.32
CA PRO A 75 -25.40 44.51 21.31
C PRO A 75 -26.55 43.64 21.84
N GLY A 76 -26.31 42.34 22.01
CA GLY A 76 -27.27 41.43 22.63
C GLY A 76 -27.52 41.76 24.11
N HIS A 77 -28.76 41.61 24.59
CA HIS A 77 -29.15 41.92 25.97
C HIS A 77 -28.64 40.90 27.00
N SER A 78 -28.09 39.77 26.55
CA SER A 78 -27.48 38.75 27.41
C SER A 78 -26.27 38.12 26.73
N ARG A 79 -25.39 37.46 27.51
CA ARG A 79 -24.20 36.77 27.01
C ARG A 79 -24.50 35.63 26.01
N LYS A 80 -25.75 35.15 25.97
CA LYS A 80 -26.23 34.11 25.04
C LYS A 80 -26.79 34.67 23.73
N GLN A 81 -27.08 35.97 23.66
CA GLN A 81 -27.54 36.60 22.43
C GLN A 81 -26.35 37.10 21.60
N PRO A 82 -26.39 36.96 20.27
CA PRO A 82 -25.32 37.44 19.41
C PRO A 82 -25.29 38.97 19.37
N TYR A 83 -24.10 39.52 19.13
CA TYR A 83 -23.92 40.93 18.79
C TYR A 83 -24.17 41.09 17.29
N LYS A 84 -25.00 42.04 16.92
CA LYS A 84 -25.36 42.30 15.53
C LYS A 84 -24.90 43.69 15.12
N ILE A 85 -24.43 43.84 13.88
CA ILE A 85 -24.07 45.13 13.30
C ILE A 85 -24.84 45.27 12.00
N MET A 86 -25.64 46.33 11.92
CA MET A 86 -26.35 46.65 10.70
C MET A 86 -25.40 47.38 9.75
N THR A 87 -25.41 46.96 8.49
CA THR A 87 -24.64 47.56 7.41
C THR A 87 -25.53 47.69 6.19
N HIS A 88 -25.23 48.62 5.30
CA HIS A 88 -26.00 48.81 4.07
C HIS A 88 -25.12 49.21 2.90
N ASP A 89 -25.67 49.06 1.71
CA ASP A 89 -25.21 49.68 0.47
C ASP A 89 -26.39 50.35 -0.25
N GLU A 90 -26.20 50.74 -1.51
CA GLU A 90 -27.25 51.37 -2.32
C GLU A 90 -28.43 50.44 -2.66
N THR A 91 -28.27 49.12 -2.47
CA THR A 91 -29.21 48.09 -2.92
C THR A 91 -29.94 47.38 -1.80
N GLY A 92 -29.43 47.41 -0.57
CA GLY A 92 -30.10 46.80 0.58
C GLY A 92 -29.30 46.81 1.88
N GLU A 93 -29.80 46.05 2.85
CA GLU A 93 -29.22 45.90 4.18
C GLU A 93 -28.54 44.53 4.32
N LEU A 94 -27.42 44.51 5.06
CA LEU A 94 -26.67 43.32 5.42
C LEU A 94 -26.39 43.31 6.92
N LEU A 95 -26.71 42.20 7.58
CA LEU A 95 -26.51 42.03 9.01
C LEU A 95 -25.24 41.24 9.31
N LEU A 96 -24.28 41.83 10.03
CA LEU A 96 -23.10 41.09 10.51
C LEU A 96 -23.39 40.53 11.90
N THR A 97 -23.28 39.22 12.07
CA THR A 97 -23.61 38.53 13.33
C THR A 97 -22.38 37.92 13.98
N PHE A 98 -22.14 38.24 15.26
CA PHE A 98 -21.02 37.74 16.04
C PHE A 98 -21.48 37.09 17.34
N PHE A 99 -21.15 35.82 17.55
CA PHE A 99 -21.30 35.15 18.85
C PHE A 99 -20.09 35.43 19.75
N HIS A 100 -20.31 35.58 21.05
CA HIS A 100 -19.26 35.87 22.04
C HIS A 100 -18.36 37.07 21.71
N ALA A 101 -18.93 38.10 21.09
CA ALA A 101 -18.21 39.28 20.65
C ALA A 101 -17.61 40.09 21.81
N ARG A 102 -16.49 40.76 21.53
CA ARG A 102 -15.93 41.82 22.39
C ARG A 102 -16.35 43.18 21.80
N PRO A 103 -17.30 43.91 22.40
CA PRO A 103 -17.85 45.15 21.82
C PRO A 103 -16.79 46.19 21.45
N ASP A 104 -15.78 46.38 22.30
CA ASP A 104 -14.71 47.36 22.05
C ASP A 104 -13.87 47.02 20.81
N TYR A 105 -13.64 45.73 20.55
CA TYR A 105 -12.94 45.29 19.35
C TYR A 105 -13.78 45.55 18.09
N LEU A 106 -15.08 45.22 18.14
CA LEU A 106 -16.00 45.41 17.01
C LEU A 106 -16.17 46.88 16.66
N ARG A 107 -16.34 47.77 17.65
CA ARG A 107 -16.44 49.23 17.41
C ARG A 107 -15.17 49.81 16.80
N ARG A 108 -14.01 49.21 17.08
CA ARG A 108 -12.74 49.63 16.48
C ARG A 108 -12.60 49.20 15.02
N ILE A 109 -12.99 47.96 14.69
CA ILE A 109 -12.88 47.45 13.31
C ILE A 109 -14.03 47.91 12.41
N LEU A 110 -15.23 48.11 12.97
CA LEU A 110 -16.45 48.56 12.31
C LEU A 110 -16.98 49.85 12.97
N PRO A 111 -16.30 51.00 12.89
CA PRO A 111 -16.85 52.26 13.36
C PRO A 111 -18.15 52.63 12.61
N GLU A 112 -19.14 53.17 13.31
CA GLU A 112 -20.37 53.67 12.69
C GLU A 112 -20.07 54.79 11.69
N GLY A 113 -20.75 54.76 10.54
CA GLY A 113 -20.53 55.67 9.41
C GLY A 113 -19.32 55.34 8.53
N SER A 114 -18.50 54.33 8.89
CA SER A 114 -17.34 53.94 8.07
C SER A 114 -17.72 52.94 6.97
N GLN A 115 -17.02 53.04 5.83
CA GLN A 115 -17.06 52.02 4.77
C GLN A 115 -16.02 50.94 5.04
N ARG A 116 -16.41 49.68 4.86
CA ARG A 116 -15.57 48.50 5.08
C ARG A 116 -15.80 47.46 4.01
N LEU A 117 -14.74 46.76 3.64
CA LEU A 117 -14.82 45.50 2.91
C LEU A 117 -15.06 44.38 3.90
N VAL A 118 -16.15 43.65 3.69
CA VAL A 118 -16.54 42.51 4.51
C VAL A 118 -16.55 41.27 3.64
N SER A 119 -15.80 40.25 4.04
CA SER A 119 -15.79 38.96 3.37
C SER A 119 -16.25 37.84 4.29
N GLY A 120 -17.17 37.01 3.83
CA GLY A 120 -17.67 35.88 4.59
C GLY A 120 -18.82 35.17 3.88
N LYS A 121 -19.30 34.10 4.51
CA LYS A 121 -20.40 33.30 3.98
C LYS A 121 -21.72 34.04 4.13
N THR A 122 -22.44 34.24 3.04
CA THR A 122 -23.78 34.84 3.03
C THR A 122 -24.83 33.80 3.39
N GLU A 123 -25.68 34.17 4.33
CA GLU A 123 -26.78 33.34 4.81
C GLU A 123 -28.06 34.18 4.87
N ARG A 124 -29.21 33.54 4.71
CA ARG A 124 -30.50 34.19 4.91
C ARG A 124 -31.16 33.69 6.17
N PHE A 125 -31.39 34.59 7.12
CA PHE A 125 -32.08 34.28 8.36
C PHE A 125 -33.27 35.20 8.57
N ARG A 126 -34.47 34.63 8.67
CA ARG A 126 -35.74 35.36 8.82
C ARG A 126 -35.95 36.44 7.73
N GLY A 127 -35.51 36.16 6.52
CA GLY A 127 -35.67 37.05 5.36
C GLY A 127 -34.59 38.14 5.22
N GLN A 128 -33.68 38.28 6.19
CA GLN A 128 -32.55 39.21 6.11
C GLN A 128 -31.27 38.49 5.67
N THR A 129 -30.52 39.11 4.77
CA THR A 129 -29.17 38.67 4.40
C THR A 129 -28.22 38.98 5.56
N GLN A 130 -27.45 37.98 5.98
CA GLN A 130 -26.49 38.12 7.06
C GLN A 130 -25.17 37.42 6.72
N ILE A 131 -24.08 37.91 7.32
CA ILE A 131 -22.81 37.18 7.38
C ILE A 131 -22.53 36.89 8.85
N THR A 132 -22.50 35.61 9.19
CA THR A 132 -22.15 35.13 10.52
C THR A 132 -20.63 35.01 10.62
N HIS A 133 -20.00 35.73 11.54
CA HIS A 133 -18.54 35.78 11.72
C HIS A 133 -17.76 35.99 10.40
N PRO A 134 -17.78 37.22 9.83
CA PRO A 134 -16.98 37.52 8.65
C PRO A 134 -15.50 37.15 8.84
N ASP A 135 -14.91 36.55 7.81
CA ASP A 135 -13.50 36.15 7.77
C ASP A 135 -12.59 37.39 7.71
N TYR A 136 -13.01 38.39 6.94
CA TYR A 136 -12.29 39.65 6.75
C TYR A 136 -13.21 40.84 6.99
N VAL A 137 -12.67 41.84 7.68
CA VAL A 137 -13.26 43.17 7.85
C VAL A 137 -12.12 44.18 7.75
N LEU A 138 -11.99 44.81 6.59
CA LEU A 138 -10.86 45.68 6.25
C LEU A 138 -11.34 47.05 5.75
N PRO A 139 -10.51 48.10 5.89
CA PRO A 139 -10.66 49.34 5.13
C PRO A 139 -10.69 49.08 3.61
N LEU A 140 -11.29 50.01 2.83
CA LEU A 140 -11.33 49.90 1.36
C LEU A 140 -9.94 49.97 0.72
N GLU A 141 -8.99 50.66 1.35
CA GLU A 141 -7.61 50.78 0.87
C GLU A 141 -6.82 49.47 0.94
N ASP A 142 -7.22 48.54 1.83
CA ASP A 142 -6.57 47.24 2.02
C ASP A 142 -7.25 46.14 1.19
N GLU A 143 -7.87 46.50 0.07
CA GLU A 143 -8.61 45.56 -0.78
C GLU A 143 -7.76 44.37 -1.26
N ALA A 144 -6.48 44.63 -1.50
CA ALA A 144 -5.51 43.65 -1.98
C ALA A 144 -5.18 42.55 -0.95
N ASP A 145 -5.46 42.78 0.34
CA ASP A 145 -5.20 41.81 1.41
C ASP A 145 -6.26 40.68 1.46
N ILE A 146 -7.36 40.81 0.72
CA ILE A 146 -8.38 39.77 0.59
C ILE A 146 -8.09 38.96 -0.68
N PRO A 147 -7.58 37.72 -0.57
CA PRO A 147 -7.33 36.90 -1.76
C PRO A 147 -8.64 36.42 -2.38
N ASP A 148 -8.71 36.42 -3.71
CA ASP A 148 -9.87 35.87 -4.45
C ASP A 148 -9.96 34.34 -4.29
N PHE A 149 -8.81 33.68 -4.20
CA PHE A 149 -8.68 32.25 -3.93
C PHE A 149 -7.78 32.03 -2.73
N GLU A 150 -8.31 31.35 -1.71
CA GLU A 150 -7.62 31.17 -0.44
C GLU A 150 -7.45 29.70 -0.10
N THR A 151 -6.19 29.27 0.06
CA THR A 151 -5.87 27.89 0.40
C THR A 151 -6.18 27.57 1.87
N ILE A 152 -6.73 26.37 2.08
CA ILE A 152 -7.04 25.77 3.38
C ILE A 152 -5.99 24.71 3.65
N TYR A 153 -5.38 24.75 4.84
CA TYR A 153 -4.40 23.76 5.29
C TYR A 153 -4.95 22.92 6.44
N PRO A 154 -4.38 21.72 6.68
CA PRO A 154 -4.61 20.97 7.91
C PRO A 154 -4.29 21.84 9.14
N LEU A 155 -5.10 21.72 10.20
CA LEU A 155 -4.94 22.47 11.44
C LEU A 155 -4.90 21.53 12.64
N THR A 156 -4.15 21.93 13.67
CA THR A 156 -4.19 21.35 15.01
C THR A 156 -4.81 22.32 16.01
N ALA A 157 -5.23 21.83 17.17
CA ALA A 157 -5.79 22.67 18.22
C ALA A 157 -4.86 23.86 18.57
N GLY A 158 -5.38 25.08 18.43
CA GLY A 158 -4.63 26.33 18.68
C GLY A 158 -3.95 26.94 17.45
N LEU A 159 -3.94 26.25 16.30
CA LEU A 159 -3.44 26.74 15.02
C LEU A 159 -4.59 27.28 14.16
N THR A 160 -4.42 28.46 13.57
CA THR A 160 -5.44 29.09 12.72
C THR A 160 -5.00 29.10 11.26
N GLN A 161 -5.97 29.14 10.34
CA GLN A 161 -5.65 29.22 8.90
C GLN A 161 -4.82 30.46 8.55
N LYS A 162 -5.09 31.60 9.19
CA LYS A 162 -4.30 32.83 8.99
C LYS A 162 -2.82 32.64 9.35
N MET A 163 -2.56 31.95 10.46
CA MET A 163 -1.19 31.64 10.88
C MET A 163 -0.52 30.66 9.92
N MET A 164 -1.23 29.61 9.47
CA MET A 164 -0.70 28.67 8.49
C MET A 164 -0.36 29.33 7.16
N ARG A 165 -1.26 30.15 6.60
CA ARG A 165 -0.98 30.90 5.37
C ARG A 165 0.20 31.83 5.50
N LYS A 166 0.28 32.61 6.59
CA LYS A 166 1.45 33.45 6.86
C LYS A 166 2.74 32.62 6.88
N SER A 167 2.67 31.42 7.46
CA SER A 167 3.82 30.53 7.54
C SER A 167 4.23 30.02 6.16
N VAL A 168 3.28 29.65 5.31
CA VAL A 168 3.52 29.24 3.92
C VAL A 168 4.11 30.39 3.09
N THR A 169 3.55 31.60 3.18
CA THR A 169 4.06 32.78 2.47
C THR A 169 5.49 33.11 2.87
N GLY A 170 5.79 33.18 4.18
CA GLY A 170 7.16 33.46 4.63
C GLY A 170 8.12 32.30 4.37
N ALA A 171 7.64 31.04 4.38
CA ALA A 171 8.45 29.90 3.96
C ALA A 171 8.81 29.99 2.47
N PHE A 172 7.90 30.49 1.62
CA PHE A 172 8.13 30.62 0.19
C PHE A 172 9.23 31.65 -0.14
N GLU A 173 9.37 32.71 0.65
CA GLU A 173 10.46 33.69 0.49
C GLU A 173 11.85 33.06 0.63
N ASN A 174 11.96 31.97 1.39
CA ASN A 174 13.19 31.22 1.62
C ASN A 174 13.48 30.16 0.53
N VAL A 175 12.65 30.08 -0.52
CA VAL A 175 12.80 29.08 -1.57
C VAL A 175 13.92 29.46 -2.55
N PRO A 176 15.05 28.73 -2.56
CA PRO A 176 16.14 28.98 -3.49
C PRO A 176 15.74 28.60 -4.93
N ASP A 177 16.52 29.08 -5.89
CA ASP A 177 16.40 28.62 -7.27
C ASP A 177 17.14 27.28 -7.41
N LEU A 178 16.40 26.17 -7.38
CA LEU A 178 16.97 24.84 -7.42
C LEU A 178 17.32 24.43 -8.86
N PRO A 179 18.40 23.65 -9.05
CA PRO A 179 18.74 23.13 -10.37
C PRO A 179 17.67 22.18 -10.88
N GLU A 180 17.46 22.15 -12.20
CA GLU A 180 16.49 21.26 -12.84
C GLU A 180 17.03 19.82 -12.89
N TRP A 181 16.30 18.88 -12.30
CA TRP A 181 16.64 17.46 -12.22
C TRP A 181 15.92 16.59 -13.27
N LEU A 182 14.86 17.13 -13.87
CA LEU A 182 14.13 16.46 -14.93
C LEU A 182 14.92 16.41 -16.24
N ASP A 183 14.70 15.35 -17.00
CA ASP A 183 15.20 15.29 -18.37
C ASP A 183 14.56 16.39 -19.23
N ALA A 184 15.37 17.06 -20.05
CA ALA A 184 14.92 18.18 -20.87
C ALA A 184 13.86 17.77 -21.91
N ALA A 185 13.92 16.54 -22.44
CA ALA A 185 12.91 16.04 -23.36
C ALA A 185 11.58 15.80 -22.62
N LEU A 186 11.64 15.22 -21.41
CA LEU A 186 10.44 15.00 -20.59
C LEU A 186 9.74 16.31 -20.24
N LEU A 187 10.51 17.31 -19.78
CA LEU A 187 9.98 18.63 -19.42
C LEU A 187 9.28 19.29 -20.63
N LYS A 188 9.89 19.18 -21.82
CA LYS A 188 9.30 19.70 -23.07
C LYS A 188 8.05 18.93 -23.51
N THR A 189 8.01 17.61 -23.33
CA THR A 189 6.85 16.79 -23.71
C THR A 189 5.65 17.02 -22.78
N LYS A 190 5.91 17.27 -21.49
CA LYS A 190 4.86 17.46 -20.48
C LYS A 190 4.43 18.90 -20.27
N ASP A 191 5.19 19.85 -20.82
CA ASP A 191 4.98 21.30 -20.65
C ASP A 191 4.86 21.70 -19.17
N TRP A 192 5.71 21.07 -18.34
CA TRP A 192 5.68 21.31 -16.90
C TRP A 192 6.39 22.61 -16.53
N PRO A 193 5.84 23.38 -15.57
CA PRO A 193 6.53 24.53 -15.02
C PRO A 193 7.78 24.12 -14.23
N THR A 194 8.67 25.07 -13.94
CA THR A 194 9.80 24.85 -13.02
C THR A 194 9.29 24.44 -11.64
N TRP A 195 10.11 23.76 -10.83
CA TRP A 195 9.74 23.35 -9.48
C TRP A 195 9.25 24.53 -8.62
N LYS A 196 9.95 25.67 -8.65
CA LYS A 196 9.58 26.87 -7.88
C LYS A 196 8.24 27.45 -8.34
N THR A 197 7.99 27.51 -9.66
CA THR A 197 6.70 27.93 -10.21
C THR A 197 5.59 26.95 -9.85
N ALA A 198 5.85 25.64 -9.90
CA ALA A 198 4.89 24.62 -9.54
C ALA A 198 4.48 24.72 -8.07
N LEU A 199 5.45 24.92 -7.18
CA LEU A 199 5.26 25.13 -5.76
C LEU A 199 4.47 26.41 -5.47
N HIS A 200 4.76 27.50 -6.19
CA HIS A 200 4.00 28.74 -6.08
C HIS A 200 2.53 28.53 -6.45
N GLN A 201 2.25 27.90 -7.60
CA GLN A 201 0.88 27.64 -8.06
C GLN A 201 0.12 26.70 -7.11
N LEU A 202 0.81 25.78 -6.43
CA LEU A 202 0.20 24.91 -5.42
C LEU A 202 -0.39 25.70 -4.25
N HIS A 203 0.32 26.72 -3.76
CA HIS A 203 -0.06 27.49 -2.57
C HIS A 203 -0.85 28.77 -2.86
N PHE A 204 -0.61 29.37 -4.03
CA PHE A 204 -1.17 30.64 -4.48
C PHE A 204 -1.90 30.48 -5.83
N PRO A 205 -2.95 29.63 -5.90
CA PRO A 205 -3.70 29.45 -7.13
C PRO A 205 -4.45 30.73 -7.50
N GLN A 206 -4.46 31.09 -8.79
CA GLN A 206 -5.17 32.27 -9.30
C GLN A 206 -6.54 31.92 -9.91
N SER A 207 -6.88 30.63 -9.98
CA SER A 207 -8.16 30.18 -10.53
C SER A 207 -8.61 28.86 -9.93
N LYS A 208 -9.91 28.56 -10.07
CA LYS A 208 -10.49 27.26 -9.72
C LYS A 208 -9.91 26.09 -10.53
N ILE A 209 -9.40 26.38 -11.73
CA ILE A 209 -8.75 25.37 -12.57
C ILE A 209 -7.38 25.04 -11.98
N GLU A 210 -6.59 26.03 -11.60
CA GLU A 210 -5.30 25.85 -10.91
C GLU A 210 -5.45 25.17 -9.54
N ALA A 211 -6.56 25.41 -8.86
CA ALA A 211 -6.94 24.74 -7.61
C ALA A 211 -7.20 23.23 -7.76
N GLY A 212 -7.42 22.74 -8.99
CA GLY A 212 -7.82 21.37 -9.29
C GLY A 212 -6.78 20.33 -8.86
N SER A 213 -7.21 19.11 -8.54
CA SER A 213 -6.30 18.06 -8.04
C SER A 213 -5.37 17.43 -9.07
N ASP A 214 -5.54 17.75 -10.36
CA ASP A 214 -4.82 17.12 -11.47
C ASP A 214 -4.31 18.18 -12.48
N THR A 215 -3.67 19.21 -11.95
CA THR A 215 -3.07 20.30 -12.72
C THR A 215 -1.61 20.00 -13.09
N LEU A 216 -1.07 20.69 -14.10
CA LEU A 216 0.31 20.49 -14.54
C LEU A 216 1.33 20.69 -13.41
N HIS A 217 1.15 21.69 -12.55
CA HIS A 217 2.03 21.91 -11.40
C HIS A 217 1.91 20.81 -10.33
N ARG A 218 0.71 20.28 -10.08
CA ARG A 218 0.54 19.15 -9.14
C ARG A 218 1.13 17.87 -9.70
N GLN A 219 0.94 17.61 -11.00
CA GLN A 219 1.59 16.49 -11.69
C GLN A 219 3.12 16.61 -11.64
N ARG A 220 3.67 17.80 -11.88
CA ARG A 220 5.10 18.09 -11.76
C ARG A 220 5.62 17.75 -10.35
N LEU A 221 4.98 18.27 -9.30
CA LEU A 221 5.39 18.03 -7.91
C LEU A 221 5.20 16.57 -7.47
N ALA A 222 4.12 15.93 -7.90
CA ALA A 222 3.89 14.50 -7.69
C ALA A 222 4.98 13.65 -8.38
N TYR A 223 5.33 14.00 -9.64
CA TYR A 223 6.40 13.34 -10.36
C TYR A 223 7.74 13.51 -9.64
N ASP A 224 8.05 14.70 -9.13
CA ASP A 224 9.30 14.97 -8.40
C ASP A 224 9.42 14.06 -7.16
N GLU A 225 8.35 13.89 -6.37
CA GLU A 225 8.32 12.96 -5.23
C GLU A 225 8.49 11.49 -5.67
N LEU A 226 7.80 11.09 -6.74
CA LEU A 226 7.89 9.75 -7.30
C LEU A 226 9.31 9.45 -7.79
N LEU A 227 9.90 10.36 -8.57
CA LEU A 227 11.27 10.25 -9.08
C LEU A 227 12.28 10.16 -7.95
N ALA A 228 12.15 10.98 -6.90
CA ALA A 228 13.07 10.94 -5.76
C ALA A 228 13.10 9.54 -5.10
N LYS A 229 11.93 8.97 -4.82
CA LYS A 229 11.83 7.64 -4.21
C LYS A 229 12.31 6.54 -5.15
N GLN A 230 11.91 6.59 -6.42
CA GLN A 230 12.31 5.59 -7.42
C GLN A 230 13.82 5.64 -7.71
N LEU A 231 14.41 6.83 -7.74
CA LEU A 231 15.85 6.99 -7.92
C LEU A 231 16.64 6.44 -6.72
N ALA A 232 16.18 6.65 -5.50
CA ALA A 232 16.83 6.06 -4.32
C ALA A 232 16.82 4.53 -4.37
N LEU A 233 15.70 3.91 -4.76
CA LEU A 233 15.60 2.46 -4.97
C LEU A 233 16.51 1.99 -6.12
N ALA A 234 16.50 2.70 -7.25
CA ALA A 234 17.33 2.36 -8.41
C ALA A 234 18.84 2.44 -8.09
N LEU A 235 19.27 3.47 -7.35
CA LEU A 235 20.67 3.61 -6.90
C LEU A 235 21.05 2.55 -5.87
N ALA A 236 20.17 2.25 -4.91
CA ALA A 236 20.40 1.16 -3.95
C ALA A 236 20.57 -0.19 -4.67
N ARG A 237 19.74 -0.42 -5.69
CA ARG A 237 19.81 -1.61 -6.54
C ARG A 237 21.10 -1.65 -7.35
N GLU A 238 21.49 -0.57 -8.01
CA GLU A 238 22.74 -0.54 -8.78
C GLU A 238 23.97 -0.70 -7.88
N HIS A 239 23.91 -0.13 -6.67
CA HIS A 239 24.92 -0.39 -5.65
C HIS A 239 24.98 -1.88 -5.27
N MET A 240 23.84 -2.55 -5.05
CA MET A 240 23.83 -4.00 -4.78
C MET A 240 24.36 -4.83 -5.96
N ARG A 241 24.09 -4.42 -7.20
CA ARG A 241 24.62 -5.09 -8.40
C ARG A 241 26.13 -4.91 -8.55
N THR A 242 26.66 -3.77 -8.15
CA THR A 242 28.11 -3.49 -8.19
C THR A 242 28.87 -4.15 -7.04
N GLN A 243 28.19 -4.65 -6.00
CA GLN A 243 28.81 -5.53 -5.01
C GLN A 243 29.16 -6.88 -5.66
N ASN A 244 30.35 -7.40 -5.34
CA ASN A 244 30.81 -8.70 -5.81
C ASN A 244 29.80 -9.78 -5.40
N GLY A 245 29.10 -10.35 -6.37
CA GLY A 245 28.32 -11.57 -6.20
C GLY A 245 29.17 -12.80 -6.49
N ARG A 246 28.49 -13.93 -6.65
CA ARG A 246 29.10 -15.19 -7.09
C ARG A 246 28.28 -15.72 -8.25
N SER A 247 28.98 -16.16 -9.30
CA SER A 247 28.36 -16.90 -10.40
C SER A 247 28.21 -18.37 -10.02
N PHE A 248 27.01 -18.90 -10.18
CA PHE A 248 26.71 -20.32 -10.01
C PHE A 248 26.60 -20.98 -11.39
N THR A 249 27.72 -21.49 -11.90
CA THR A 249 27.76 -22.18 -13.20
C THR A 249 27.75 -23.70 -13.00
N GLY A 250 26.98 -24.40 -13.85
CA GLY A 250 26.93 -25.87 -13.88
C GLY A 250 26.60 -26.40 -15.28
N SER A 251 26.50 -27.73 -15.43
CA SER A 251 26.15 -28.42 -16.68
C SER A 251 24.66 -28.29 -17.03
N GLY A 252 23.82 -27.93 -16.07
CA GLY A 252 22.36 -27.90 -16.16
C GLY A 252 21.70 -29.27 -16.01
N GLU A 253 22.45 -30.32 -15.68
CA GLU A 253 21.97 -31.70 -15.54
C GLU A 253 20.93 -31.82 -14.42
N TYR A 254 21.18 -31.24 -13.24
CA TYR A 254 20.25 -31.31 -12.10
C TYR A 254 18.91 -30.67 -12.45
N VAL A 255 18.94 -29.53 -13.13
CA VAL A 255 17.74 -28.82 -13.57
C VAL A 255 16.98 -29.66 -14.59
N GLN A 256 17.67 -30.32 -15.53
CA GLN A 256 17.04 -31.21 -16.50
C GLN A 256 16.40 -32.44 -15.84
N GLU A 257 17.01 -32.99 -14.79
CA GLU A 257 16.45 -34.10 -14.03
C GLU A 257 15.16 -33.70 -13.30
N VAL A 258 15.14 -32.52 -12.66
CA VAL A 258 13.93 -31.96 -12.03
C VAL A 258 12.83 -31.71 -13.07
N LEU A 259 13.18 -31.18 -14.25
CA LEU A 259 12.21 -30.95 -15.34
C LEU A 259 11.62 -32.26 -15.87
N LYS A 260 12.43 -33.32 -15.99
CA LYS A 260 11.99 -34.64 -16.47
C LYS A 260 11.17 -35.40 -15.45
N SER A 261 11.48 -35.26 -14.16
CA SER A 261 10.76 -35.92 -13.06
C SER A 261 9.49 -35.19 -12.63
N ALA A 262 9.25 -33.98 -13.15
CA ALA A 262 8.11 -33.16 -12.79
C ALA A 262 6.78 -33.92 -13.00
N PRO A 263 5.87 -33.96 -12.01
CA PRO A 263 4.60 -34.69 -12.10
C PRO A 263 3.56 -34.00 -13.00
N PHE A 264 3.95 -32.93 -13.70
CA PHE A 264 3.15 -32.12 -14.60
C PHE A 264 4.04 -31.53 -15.69
N THR A 265 3.45 -31.10 -16.79
CA THR A 265 4.17 -30.33 -17.81
C THR A 265 4.35 -28.88 -17.35
N PRO A 266 5.60 -28.39 -17.21
CA PRO A 266 5.84 -27.00 -16.82
C PRO A 266 5.22 -26.00 -17.81
N THR A 267 4.71 -24.89 -17.30
CA THR A 267 4.14 -23.82 -18.13
C THR A 267 5.23 -22.97 -18.78
N LYS A 268 4.90 -22.21 -19.83
CA LYS A 268 5.88 -21.30 -20.45
C LYS A 268 6.27 -20.20 -19.48
N ALA A 269 5.33 -19.74 -18.65
CA ALA A 269 5.61 -18.77 -17.60
C ALA A 269 6.62 -19.29 -16.57
N GLN A 270 6.51 -20.56 -16.16
CA GLN A 270 7.47 -21.20 -15.24
C GLN A 270 8.86 -21.31 -15.86
N ILE A 271 8.96 -21.75 -17.11
CA ILE A 271 10.24 -21.85 -17.83
C ILE A 271 10.87 -20.47 -18.05
N ARG A 272 10.07 -19.46 -18.43
CA ARG A 272 10.52 -18.06 -18.57
C ARG A 272 11.05 -17.52 -17.25
N ALA A 273 10.28 -17.64 -16.17
CA ALA A 273 10.67 -17.14 -14.85
C ALA A 273 11.95 -17.82 -14.35
N TYR A 274 12.08 -19.14 -14.54
CA TYR A 274 13.33 -19.84 -14.26
C TYR A 274 14.48 -19.34 -15.13
N GLY A 275 14.28 -19.11 -16.42
CA GLY A 275 15.32 -18.58 -17.30
C GLY A 275 15.82 -17.19 -16.89
N GLU A 276 14.93 -16.32 -16.40
CA GLU A 276 15.29 -15.02 -15.81
C GLU A 276 16.10 -15.19 -14.52
N ILE A 277 15.67 -16.09 -13.62
CA ILE A 277 16.41 -16.42 -12.38
C ILE A 277 17.79 -17.00 -12.71
N ALA A 278 17.85 -17.99 -13.60
CA ALA A 278 19.09 -18.65 -14.00
C ALA A 278 20.08 -17.66 -14.65
N LYS A 279 19.60 -16.69 -15.43
CA LYS A 279 20.45 -15.63 -15.98
C LYS A 279 21.11 -14.82 -14.88
N ASP A 280 20.37 -14.49 -13.82
CA ASP A 280 20.90 -13.72 -12.70
C ASP A 280 21.83 -14.57 -11.82
N LEU A 281 21.49 -15.84 -11.55
CA LEU A 281 22.36 -16.79 -10.81
C LEU A 281 23.71 -17.04 -11.51
N ASN A 282 23.73 -16.97 -12.84
CA ASN A 282 24.98 -17.09 -13.61
C ASN A 282 25.78 -15.77 -13.68
N ALA A 283 25.19 -14.64 -13.29
CA ALA A 283 25.88 -13.36 -13.31
C ALA A 283 26.90 -13.26 -12.16
N PRO A 284 27.99 -12.49 -12.32
CA PRO A 284 28.93 -12.20 -11.23
C PRO A 284 28.35 -11.19 -10.21
N THR A 285 27.12 -10.72 -10.42
CA THR A 285 26.42 -9.75 -9.57
C THR A 285 25.38 -10.46 -8.73
N ARG A 286 25.16 -9.99 -7.51
CA ARG A 286 24.17 -10.61 -6.61
C ARG A 286 22.74 -10.50 -7.15
N MET A 287 22.00 -11.61 -7.17
CA MET A 287 20.58 -11.63 -7.50
C MET A 287 19.72 -11.16 -6.32
N ALA A 288 18.77 -10.28 -6.60
CA ALA A 288 17.67 -9.92 -5.71
C ALA A 288 16.37 -9.86 -6.52
N ARG A 289 15.54 -10.90 -6.41
CA ARG A 289 14.38 -11.09 -7.31
C ARG A 289 13.13 -11.51 -6.55
N LEU A 290 11.99 -10.98 -6.96
CA LEU A 290 10.64 -11.32 -6.53
C LEU A 290 9.96 -12.21 -7.60
N LEU A 291 9.69 -13.46 -7.24
CA LEU A 291 8.85 -14.38 -8.00
C LEU A 291 7.41 -14.26 -7.52
N GLN A 292 6.57 -13.69 -8.37
CA GLN A 292 5.15 -13.50 -8.09
C GLN A 292 4.30 -14.37 -9.00
N GLY A 293 3.25 -14.94 -8.42
CA GLY A 293 2.25 -15.71 -9.16
C GLY A 293 1.06 -16.00 -8.29
N ASP A 294 -0.07 -16.31 -8.92
CA ASP A 294 -1.27 -16.71 -8.20
C ASP A 294 -1.05 -18.00 -7.37
N VAL A 295 -1.97 -18.28 -6.45
CA VAL A 295 -1.96 -19.52 -5.65
C VAL A 295 -2.04 -20.72 -6.59
N GLY A 296 -1.03 -21.60 -6.51
CA GLY A 296 -0.94 -22.77 -7.38
C GLY A 296 -0.37 -22.51 -8.79
N ALA A 297 0.19 -21.32 -9.07
CA ALA A 297 0.91 -21.04 -10.31
C ALA A 297 2.26 -21.81 -10.43
N GLY A 298 2.66 -22.54 -9.38
CA GLY A 298 3.88 -23.35 -9.38
C GLY A 298 5.16 -22.61 -8.95
N LYS A 299 5.03 -21.57 -8.11
CA LYS A 299 6.19 -20.85 -7.54
C LYS A 299 7.21 -21.78 -6.89
N THR A 300 6.74 -22.74 -6.09
CA THR A 300 7.57 -23.74 -5.42
C THR A 300 8.38 -24.58 -6.41
N PHE A 301 7.83 -24.88 -7.59
CA PHE A 301 8.54 -25.62 -8.63
C PHE A 301 9.66 -24.79 -9.25
N VAL A 302 9.40 -23.52 -9.58
CA VAL A 302 10.43 -22.60 -10.08
C VAL A 302 11.55 -22.39 -9.04
N ALA A 303 11.20 -22.30 -7.75
CA ALA A 303 12.15 -22.24 -6.66
C ALA A 303 12.99 -23.53 -6.54
N ALA A 304 12.40 -24.71 -6.78
CA ALA A 304 13.14 -25.97 -6.82
C ALA A 304 14.12 -26.03 -8.00
N LEU A 305 13.75 -25.50 -9.18
CA LEU A 305 14.68 -25.37 -10.31
C LEU A 305 15.87 -24.44 -9.97
N ALA A 306 15.60 -23.32 -9.30
CA ALA A 306 16.65 -22.41 -8.83
C ALA A 306 17.55 -23.07 -7.76
N ALA A 307 16.97 -23.86 -6.85
CA ALA A 307 17.73 -24.60 -5.86
C ALA A 307 18.65 -25.65 -6.51
N ALA A 308 18.12 -26.45 -7.43
CA ALA A 308 18.89 -27.44 -8.18
C ALA A 308 20.06 -26.79 -8.95
N HIS A 309 19.84 -25.63 -9.55
CA HIS A 309 20.87 -24.85 -10.24
C HIS A 309 22.04 -24.47 -9.31
N VAL A 310 21.73 -23.98 -8.11
CA VAL A 310 22.75 -23.56 -7.14
C VAL A 310 23.46 -24.77 -6.54
N CYS A 311 22.74 -25.84 -6.22
CA CYS A 311 23.32 -27.07 -5.69
C CYS A 311 24.26 -27.77 -6.68
N GLU A 312 24.00 -27.67 -7.99
CA GLU A 312 24.90 -28.22 -9.02
C GLU A 312 26.31 -27.58 -8.98
N SER A 313 26.41 -26.34 -8.51
CA SER A 313 27.70 -25.66 -8.31
C SER A 313 28.41 -26.03 -6.99
N GLY A 314 27.81 -26.90 -6.18
CA GLY A 314 28.29 -27.30 -4.85
C GLY A 314 27.89 -26.35 -3.71
N ALA A 315 27.03 -25.36 -3.97
CA ALA A 315 26.55 -24.43 -2.95
C ALA A 315 25.21 -24.87 -2.35
N GLN A 316 24.96 -24.47 -1.11
CA GLN A 316 23.76 -24.80 -0.33
C GLN A 316 22.66 -23.74 -0.53
N VAL A 317 21.42 -24.16 -0.28
CA VAL A 317 20.22 -23.32 -0.40
C VAL A 317 19.44 -23.32 0.90
N ALA A 318 18.98 -22.14 1.33
CA ALA A 318 18.10 -22.00 2.48
C ALA A 318 16.72 -21.50 2.04
N ILE A 319 15.67 -22.19 2.46
CA ILE A 319 14.27 -21.82 2.24
C ILE A 319 13.68 -21.36 3.56
N MET A 320 13.24 -20.10 3.62
CA MET A 320 12.61 -19.52 4.79
C MET A 320 11.09 -19.54 4.68
N ALA A 321 10.44 -20.07 5.71
CA ALA A 321 9.00 -20.11 5.85
C ALA A 321 8.55 -19.46 7.17
N PRO A 322 7.40 -18.75 7.20
CA PRO A 322 6.99 -17.97 8.38
C PRO A 322 6.51 -18.85 9.54
N THR A 323 6.16 -20.11 9.28
CA THR A 323 5.70 -21.05 10.29
C THR A 323 6.36 -22.40 10.11
N GLU A 324 6.44 -23.17 11.20
CA GLU A 324 6.92 -24.55 11.17
C GLU A 324 6.11 -25.43 10.21
N ILE A 325 4.79 -25.22 10.14
CA ILE A 325 3.90 -25.98 9.26
C ILE A 325 4.33 -25.78 7.80
N LEU A 326 4.53 -24.53 7.39
CA LEU A 326 4.99 -24.21 6.04
C LEU A 326 6.41 -24.74 5.79
N ALA A 327 7.33 -24.63 6.74
CA ALA A 327 8.68 -25.19 6.60
C ALA A 327 8.66 -26.71 6.33
N ARG A 328 7.83 -27.46 7.06
CA ARG A 328 7.67 -28.91 6.84
C ARG A 328 6.91 -29.24 5.53
N GLN A 329 5.97 -28.40 5.11
CA GLN A 329 5.35 -28.52 3.80
C GLN A 329 6.36 -28.32 2.67
N HIS A 330 7.24 -27.32 2.79
CA HIS A 330 8.34 -27.13 1.84
C HIS A 330 9.29 -28.32 1.83
N LEU A 331 9.69 -28.86 2.99
CA LEU A 331 10.49 -30.09 3.04
C LEU A 331 9.85 -31.18 2.17
N HIS A 332 8.58 -31.49 2.39
CA HIS A 332 7.90 -32.53 1.61
C HIS A 332 7.90 -32.26 0.09
N SER A 333 7.57 -31.03 -0.32
CA SER A 333 7.51 -30.67 -1.74
C SER A 333 8.89 -30.62 -2.40
N PHE A 334 9.89 -30.02 -1.73
CA PHE A 334 11.25 -29.92 -2.26
C PHE A 334 11.93 -31.29 -2.30
N SER A 335 11.75 -32.14 -1.29
CA SER A 335 12.24 -33.53 -1.35
C SER A 335 11.69 -34.26 -2.58
N GLN A 336 10.40 -34.10 -2.92
CA GLN A 336 9.84 -34.72 -4.12
C GLN A 336 10.45 -34.20 -5.42
N PHE A 337 10.68 -32.89 -5.53
CA PHE A 337 11.25 -32.31 -6.75
C PHE A 337 12.75 -32.56 -6.89
N LEU A 338 13.48 -32.62 -5.78
CA LEU A 338 14.94 -32.70 -5.75
C LEU A 338 15.48 -34.12 -5.51
N ASP A 339 14.61 -35.13 -5.46
CA ASP A 339 14.99 -36.55 -5.34
C ASP A 339 15.76 -37.05 -6.57
N ALA A 340 15.30 -36.68 -7.78
CA ALA A 340 15.91 -37.11 -9.04
C ALA A 340 17.41 -36.74 -9.16
N PRO A 341 17.85 -35.50 -8.83
CA PRO A 341 19.27 -35.16 -8.75
C PRO A 341 20.00 -35.64 -7.48
N ASN A 342 19.35 -36.43 -6.62
CA ASN A 342 19.89 -36.94 -5.36
C ASN A 342 20.34 -35.84 -4.37
N LEU A 343 19.59 -34.74 -4.28
CA LEU A 343 19.90 -33.66 -3.35
C LEU A 343 19.25 -33.90 -1.98
N THR A 344 20.01 -33.64 -0.92
CA THR A 344 19.58 -33.81 0.47
C THR A 344 18.81 -32.58 0.94
N VAL A 345 17.54 -32.77 1.29
CA VAL A 345 16.64 -31.72 1.79
C VAL A 345 16.25 -32.02 3.24
N GLU A 346 16.46 -31.06 4.14
CA GLU A 346 16.12 -31.20 5.57
C GLU A 346 15.30 -30.01 6.08
N ALA A 347 14.60 -30.19 7.21
CA ALA A 347 13.88 -29.09 7.88
C ALA A 347 14.56 -28.67 9.18
N PHE A 348 14.63 -27.36 9.44
CA PHE A 348 15.19 -26.81 10.67
C PHE A 348 14.28 -25.77 11.31
N THR A 349 13.73 -26.09 12.47
CA THR A 349 12.71 -25.30 13.15
C THR A 349 13.01 -25.16 14.64
N GLY A 350 12.30 -24.26 15.32
CA GLY A 350 12.49 -24.03 16.76
C GLY A 350 12.11 -25.22 17.66
N ARG A 351 11.44 -26.25 17.14
CA ARG A 351 11.03 -27.44 17.89
C ARG A 351 12.05 -28.58 17.85
N ASP A 352 13.01 -28.53 16.93
CA ASP A 352 14.04 -29.56 16.82
C ASP A 352 15.00 -29.44 18.02
N LYS A 353 15.12 -30.53 18.80
CA LYS A 353 15.84 -30.58 20.08
C LYS A 353 16.81 -31.77 20.14
N GLY A 354 17.86 -31.64 20.94
CA GLY A 354 18.81 -32.72 21.21
C GLY A 354 19.56 -33.18 19.96
N GLY A 355 19.85 -34.48 19.87
CA GLY A 355 20.75 -35.03 18.84
C GLY A 355 20.32 -34.80 17.39
N GLN A 356 19.02 -34.67 17.10
CA GLN A 356 18.55 -34.34 15.74
C GLN A 356 18.96 -32.94 15.31
N ARG A 357 18.88 -31.98 16.24
CA ARG A 357 19.32 -30.60 15.99
C ARG A 357 20.83 -30.56 15.72
N ASP A 358 21.61 -31.27 16.53
CA ASP A 358 23.07 -31.31 16.39
C ASP A 358 23.51 -31.98 15.07
N ALA A 359 22.78 -33.01 14.63
CA ALA A 359 23.01 -33.67 13.34
C ALA A 359 22.75 -32.72 12.16
N ILE A 360 21.65 -31.96 12.19
CA ILE A 360 21.34 -30.98 11.13
C ILE A 360 22.38 -29.86 11.11
N LEU A 361 22.73 -29.30 12.27
CA LEU A 361 23.75 -28.24 12.36
C LEU A 361 25.11 -28.70 11.84
N ARG A 362 25.51 -29.94 12.16
CA ARG A 362 26.72 -30.55 11.62
C ARG A 362 26.63 -30.77 10.12
N GLY A 363 25.52 -31.32 9.63
CA GLY A 363 25.30 -31.54 8.20
C GLY A 363 25.32 -30.25 7.37
N LEU A 364 24.79 -29.15 7.92
CA LEU A 364 24.87 -27.83 7.28
C LEU A 364 26.31 -27.31 7.21
N LYS A 365 27.06 -27.43 8.32
CA LYS A 365 28.45 -26.96 8.42
C LYS A 365 29.42 -27.79 7.58
N GLU A 366 29.16 -29.09 7.44
CA GLU A 366 29.99 -30.02 6.67
C GLU A 366 29.58 -30.10 5.19
N GLY A 367 28.44 -29.51 4.81
CA GLY A 367 27.95 -29.50 3.43
C GLY A 367 27.25 -30.79 3.00
N HIS A 368 26.78 -31.61 3.95
CA HIS A 368 26.01 -32.83 3.68
C HIS A 368 24.52 -32.56 3.40
N ILE A 369 24.03 -31.37 3.74
CA ILE A 369 22.65 -30.94 3.48
C ILE A 369 22.71 -29.89 2.38
N ASP A 370 22.13 -30.19 1.22
CA ASP A 370 22.11 -29.28 0.06
C ASP A 370 21.06 -28.18 0.23
N VAL A 371 19.89 -28.54 0.75
CA VAL A 371 18.76 -27.62 0.93
C VAL A 371 18.18 -27.72 2.33
N VAL A 372 17.96 -26.58 2.99
CA VAL A 372 17.30 -26.52 4.30
C VAL A 372 16.02 -25.68 4.28
N CYS A 373 14.92 -26.25 4.75
CA CYS A 373 13.63 -25.60 4.94
C CYS A 373 13.47 -25.19 6.40
N GLY A 374 13.49 -23.90 6.72
CA GLY A 374 13.47 -23.45 8.11
C GLY A 374 12.68 -22.20 8.38
N THR A 375 12.52 -21.92 9.67
CA THR A 375 11.89 -20.68 10.16
C THR A 375 12.95 -19.68 10.59
N HIS A 376 12.58 -18.66 11.38
CA HIS A 376 13.52 -17.74 12.03
C HIS A 376 14.64 -18.44 12.84
N ALA A 377 14.50 -19.74 13.13
CA ALA A 377 15.58 -20.53 13.75
C ALA A 377 16.89 -20.51 12.94
N LEU A 378 16.84 -20.37 11.61
CA LEU A 378 18.02 -20.29 10.75
C LEU A 378 18.90 -19.04 11.02
N PHE A 379 18.33 -18.00 11.64
CA PHE A 379 19.05 -16.77 11.98
C PHE A 379 19.94 -16.89 13.21
N GLN A 380 19.74 -17.90 14.05
CA GLN A 380 20.48 -18.03 15.31
C GLN A 380 21.98 -18.17 15.05
N ASP A 381 22.82 -17.55 15.89
CA ASP A 381 24.28 -17.48 15.67
C ASP A 381 24.94 -18.86 15.52
N GLY A 382 24.36 -19.90 16.12
CA GLY A 382 24.87 -21.28 16.02
C GLY A 382 24.57 -22.02 14.71
N VAL A 383 23.95 -21.38 13.72
CA VAL A 383 23.67 -21.99 12.40
C VAL A 383 24.71 -21.49 11.40
N GLU A 384 25.65 -22.38 11.04
CA GLU A 384 26.73 -22.17 10.09
C GLU A 384 26.52 -23.08 8.86
N PHE A 385 26.71 -22.50 7.67
CA PHE A 385 26.67 -23.22 6.39
C PHE A 385 28.10 -23.44 5.88
N ALA A 386 28.35 -24.55 5.20
CA ALA A 386 29.59 -24.76 4.47
C ALA A 386 29.73 -23.74 3.33
N ASP A 387 28.66 -23.56 2.54
CA ASP A 387 28.66 -22.65 1.40
C ASP A 387 27.24 -22.21 0.99
N LEU A 388 26.63 -21.28 1.72
CA LEU A 388 25.29 -20.78 1.38
C LEU A 388 25.32 -19.87 0.14
N GLY A 389 24.70 -20.32 -0.95
CA GLY A 389 24.64 -19.62 -2.24
C GLY A 389 23.32 -18.90 -2.51
N LEU A 390 22.18 -19.45 -2.09
CA LEU A 390 20.85 -18.89 -2.36
C LEU A 390 19.95 -18.96 -1.14
N VAL A 391 19.22 -17.87 -0.91
CA VAL A 391 18.17 -17.76 0.10
C VAL A 391 16.83 -17.53 -0.60
N ILE A 392 15.91 -18.46 -0.40
CA ILE A 392 14.53 -18.39 -0.90
C ILE A 392 13.62 -18.01 0.27
N VAL A 393 12.81 -16.95 0.14
CA VAL A 393 11.90 -16.49 1.18
C VAL A 393 10.46 -16.62 0.71
N ASP A 394 9.64 -17.42 1.39
CA ASP A 394 8.20 -17.51 1.11
C ASP A 394 7.38 -16.65 2.10
N GLU A 395 6.25 -16.13 1.63
CA GLU A 395 5.31 -15.28 2.39
C GLU A 395 6.01 -14.08 3.06
N GLN A 396 6.63 -13.25 2.21
CA GLN A 396 7.52 -12.13 2.58
C GLN A 396 6.96 -11.18 3.64
N HIS A 397 5.64 -10.93 3.68
CA HIS A 397 5.04 -9.90 4.54
C HIS A 397 5.26 -10.12 6.05
N ARG A 398 5.67 -11.33 6.46
CA ARG A 398 5.97 -11.65 7.86
C ARG A 398 7.44 -11.47 8.25
N PHE A 399 8.32 -11.15 7.29
CA PHE A 399 9.76 -11.03 7.50
C PHE A 399 10.26 -9.60 7.19
N GLY A 400 10.89 -8.96 8.17
CA GLY A 400 11.43 -7.60 8.01
C GLY A 400 12.61 -7.55 7.04
N VAL A 401 12.85 -6.37 6.45
CA VAL A 401 13.99 -6.10 5.54
C VAL A 401 15.34 -6.50 6.20
N LYS A 402 15.49 -6.20 7.49
CA LYS A 402 16.71 -6.49 8.27
C LYS A 402 16.97 -8.00 8.41
N ASP A 403 15.93 -8.82 8.52
CA ASP A 403 16.09 -10.26 8.66
C ASP A 403 16.58 -10.88 7.35
N ARG A 404 16.02 -10.46 6.21
CA ARG A 404 16.47 -10.91 4.88
C ARG A 404 17.96 -10.64 4.63
N LEU A 405 18.41 -9.45 5.02
CA LEU A 405 19.82 -9.06 4.87
C LEU A 405 20.75 -9.90 5.77
N ARG A 406 20.33 -10.21 7.01
CA ARG A 406 21.15 -11.01 7.94
C ARG A 406 21.44 -12.42 7.45
N LEU A 407 20.44 -13.14 6.92
CA LEU A 407 20.68 -14.50 6.43
C LEU A 407 21.55 -14.50 5.18
N ALA A 408 21.34 -13.55 4.28
CA ALA A 408 22.18 -13.47 3.09
C ALA A 408 23.61 -13.01 3.40
N GLN A 409 23.83 -12.34 4.54
CA GLN A 409 25.15 -12.05 5.11
C GLN A 409 25.82 -13.27 5.79
N LYS A 410 25.08 -14.35 6.11
CA LYS A 410 25.67 -15.59 6.63
C LYS A 410 26.40 -16.40 5.56
N GLY A 411 26.00 -16.25 4.30
CA GLY A 411 26.75 -16.75 3.14
C GLY A 411 27.78 -15.74 2.67
N LYS A 412 28.66 -16.16 1.75
CA LYS A 412 29.56 -15.24 1.03
C LYS A 412 28.78 -14.45 -0.02
N HIS A 413 27.90 -13.55 0.44
CA HIS A 413 27.00 -12.74 -0.40
C HIS A 413 25.95 -13.58 -1.14
N ALA A 414 25.16 -14.35 -0.41
CA ALA A 414 24.13 -15.22 -1.00
C ALA A 414 23.07 -14.41 -1.78
N ASP A 415 22.63 -14.99 -2.89
CA ASP A 415 21.55 -14.49 -3.71
C ASP A 415 20.20 -14.61 -2.99
N ILE A 416 19.26 -13.72 -3.32
CA ILE A 416 17.93 -13.68 -2.70
C ILE A 416 16.84 -13.86 -3.76
N LEU A 417 16.02 -14.88 -3.57
CA LEU A 417 14.76 -15.07 -4.28
C LEU A 417 13.60 -14.95 -3.28
N VAL A 418 12.68 -14.03 -3.52
CA VAL A 418 11.50 -13.84 -2.69
C VAL A 418 10.28 -14.32 -3.44
N MET A 419 9.37 -15.02 -2.76
CA MET A 419 8.12 -15.51 -3.33
C MET A 419 6.94 -14.87 -2.61
N THR A 420 5.90 -14.56 -3.39
CA THR A 420 4.61 -14.13 -2.83
C THR A 420 3.46 -14.89 -3.46
N ALA A 421 2.54 -15.37 -2.61
CA ALA A 421 1.31 -16.00 -3.05
C ALA A 421 0.22 -15.00 -3.40
N THR A 422 0.24 -13.81 -2.83
CA THR A 422 -0.64 -12.70 -3.17
C THR A 422 -0.09 -11.99 -4.39
N PRO A 423 -0.86 -11.93 -5.49
CA PRO A 423 -0.52 -11.01 -6.56
C PRO A 423 -0.46 -9.60 -5.97
N ILE A 424 0.71 -8.99 -6.06
CA ILE A 424 0.98 -7.60 -5.74
C ILE A 424 0.61 -6.76 -6.96
N PRO A 425 -0.20 -5.69 -6.80
CA PRO A 425 -0.48 -4.75 -7.87
C PRO A 425 0.81 -4.19 -8.44
N ARG A 426 0.86 -3.96 -9.75
CA ARG A 426 2.06 -3.41 -10.40
C ARG A 426 2.55 -2.11 -9.74
N THR A 427 1.62 -1.23 -9.35
CA THR A 427 1.92 0.01 -8.62
C THR A 427 2.62 -0.24 -7.29
N LEU A 428 2.16 -1.23 -6.50
CA LEU A 428 2.78 -1.59 -5.23
C LEU A 428 4.14 -2.26 -5.43
N ALA A 429 4.27 -3.11 -6.44
CA ALA A 429 5.53 -3.76 -6.79
C ALA A 429 6.62 -2.73 -7.14
N LEU A 430 6.27 -1.69 -7.92
CA LEU A 430 7.19 -0.62 -8.29
C LEU A 430 7.56 0.29 -7.11
N THR A 431 6.65 0.54 -6.18
CA THR A 431 6.86 1.52 -5.08
C THR A 431 7.49 0.91 -3.82
N ALA A 432 7.06 -0.29 -3.42
CA ALA A 432 7.51 -0.93 -2.19
C ALA A 432 8.60 -1.99 -2.41
N TYR A 433 8.73 -2.52 -3.63
CA TYR A 433 9.66 -3.60 -3.98
C TYR A 433 10.52 -3.26 -5.21
N GLY A 434 10.68 -1.97 -5.52
CA GLY A 434 11.42 -1.50 -6.70
C GLY A 434 12.92 -1.83 -6.66
N ASP A 435 13.44 -2.23 -5.50
CA ASP A 435 14.80 -2.76 -5.31
C ASP A 435 14.97 -4.18 -5.87
N LEU A 436 13.88 -4.93 -6.07
CA LEU A 436 13.89 -6.30 -6.59
C LEU A 436 13.56 -6.35 -8.09
N ASP A 437 14.20 -7.26 -8.82
CA ASP A 437 13.71 -7.67 -10.14
C ASP A 437 12.45 -8.54 -9.99
N ILE A 438 11.55 -8.51 -10.96
CA ILE A 438 10.26 -9.21 -10.86
C ILE A 438 10.18 -10.28 -11.95
N SER A 439 9.84 -11.51 -11.55
CA SER A 439 9.42 -12.59 -12.44
C SER A 439 7.97 -12.93 -12.18
N ILE A 440 7.18 -13.02 -13.25
CA ILE A 440 5.73 -13.19 -13.18
C ILE A 440 5.34 -14.57 -13.72
N LEU A 441 4.54 -15.30 -12.93
CA LEU A 441 3.81 -16.49 -13.34
C LEU A 441 2.36 -16.12 -13.65
N ASP A 442 2.13 -15.75 -14.91
CA ASP A 442 0.85 -15.33 -15.50
C ASP A 442 0.03 -16.49 -16.10
N GLU A 443 0.61 -17.69 -16.19
CA GLU A 443 -0.05 -18.89 -16.69
C GLU A 443 -0.46 -19.84 -15.56
N LYS A 444 -1.69 -20.38 -15.63
CA LYS A 444 -2.13 -21.49 -14.77
C LYS A 444 -1.67 -22.84 -15.38
N PRO A 445 -1.35 -23.86 -14.56
CA PRO A 445 -1.04 -25.20 -15.06
C PRO A 445 -2.16 -25.78 -15.95
N ALA A 446 -1.78 -26.56 -16.97
CA ALA A 446 -2.73 -27.16 -17.91
C ALA A 446 -3.75 -28.07 -17.19
N GLY A 447 -5.00 -28.04 -17.66
CA GLY A 447 -6.09 -28.90 -17.15
C GLY A 447 -7.05 -28.26 -16.15
N ARG A 448 -6.75 -27.06 -15.62
CA ARG A 448 -7.68 -26.32 -14.73
C ARG A 448 -8.80 -25.64 -15.51
N LYS A 449 -10.05 -25.92 -15.13
CA LYS A 449 -11.24 -25.22 -15.66
C LYS A 449 -11.51 -23.95 -14.83
N PRO A 450 -12.04 -22.88 -15.44
CA PRO A 450 -12.48 -21.68 -14.71
C PRO A 450 -13.49 -22.04 -13.61
N ILE A 451 -13.36 -21.43 -12.43
CA ILE A 451 -14.26 -21.53 -11.30
C ILE A 451 -15.51 -20.71 -11.56
N GLN A 452 -16.67 -21.37 -11.61
CA GLN A 452 -17.94 -20.67 -11.73
C GLN A 452 -18.28 -19.94 -10.43
N THR A 453 -18.11 -18.61 -10.43
CA THR A 453 -18.38 -17.77 -9.28
C THR A 453 -19.79 -17.20 -9.34
N ARG A 454 -20.57 -17.32 -8.25
CA ARG A 454 -21.95 -16.81 -8.14
C ARG A 454 -22.10 -15.98 -6.87
N ILE A 455 -22.76 -14.83 -7.02
CA ILE A 455 -23.12 -13.95 -5.89
C ILE A 455 -24.58 -14.23 -5.55
N VAL A 456 -24.85 -14.60 -4.30
CA VAL A 456 -26.17 -15.07 -3.87
C VAL A 456 -26.58 -14.35 -2.57
N PRO A 457 -27.80 -13.78 -2.48
CA PRO A 457 -28.29 -13.24 -1.22
C PRO A 457 -28.43 -14.33 -0.15
N LEU A 458 -28.12 -14.01 1.11
CA LEU A 458 -28.17 -14.95 2.22
C LEU A 458 -29.59 -15.51 2.43
N GLU A 459 -30.65 -14.80 2.03
CA GLU A 459 -32.03 -15.30 2.08
C GLU A 459 -32.24 -16.55 1.19
N LYS A 460 -31.40 -16.76 0.17
CA LYS A 460 -31.44 -17.93 -0.73
C LYS A 460 -30.53 -19.08 -0.28
N MET A 461 -30.01 -19.03 0.95
CA MET A 461 -29.10 -20.03 1.49
C MET A 461 -29.66 -21.46 1.45
N GLN A 462 -30.96 -21.65 1.68
CA GLN A 462 -31.56 -22.99 1.60
C GLN A 462 -31.38 -23.62 0.22
N ALA A 463 -31.56 -22.84 -0.85
CA ALA A 463 -31.36 -23.32 -2.22
C ALA A 463 -29.89 -23.71 -2.50
N VAL A 464 -28.92 -23.05 -1.82
CA VAL A 464 -27.51 -23.43 -1.88
C VAL A 464 -27.29 -24.77 -1.18
N ILE A 465 -27.85 -24.96 0.02
CA ILE A 465 -27.78 -26.23 0.79
C ILE A 465 -28.39 -27.39 -0.02
N ASP A 466 -29.56 -27.20 -0.63
CA ASP A 466 -30.19 -28.22 -1.48
C ASP A 466 -29.33 -28.54 -2.72
N GLY A 467 -28.64 -27.52 -3.25
CA GLY A 467 -27.63 -27.67 -4.30
C GLY A 467 -26.44 -28.52 -3.86
N LEU A 468 -25.94 -28.31 -2.64
CA LEU A 468 -24.84 -29.10 -2.08
C LEU A 468 -25.23 -30.57 -1.97
N GLY A 469 -26.44 -30.90 -1.51
CA GLY A 469 -26.89 -32.30 -1.41
C GLY A 469 -26.68 -33.09 -2.71
N ARG A 470 -27.00 -32.49 -3.86
CA ARG A 470 -26.80 -33.11 -5.19
C ARG A 470 -25.34 -33.23 -5.60
N ALA A 471 -24.46 -32.32 -5.17
CA ALA A 471 -23.03 -32.40 -5.44
C ALA A 471 -22.36 -33.47 -4.56
N LEU A 472 -22.79 -33.54 -3.30
CA LEU A 472 -22.34 -34.52 -2.33
C LEU A 472 -22.71 -35.97 -2.74
N GLU A 473 -23.83 -36.17 -3.44
CA GLU A 473 -24.18 -37.47 -4.05
C GLU A 473 -23.24 -37.89 -5.19
N LYS A 474 -22.55 -36.93 -5.82
CA LYS A 474 -21.54 -37.17 -6.88
C LYS A 474 -20.13 -37.37 -6.33
N GLY A 475 -19.98 -37.43 -5.00
CA GLY A 475 -18.69 -37.56 -4.33
C GLY A 475 -17.82 -36.30 -4.42
N GLU A 476 -18.45 -35.13 -4.53
CA GLU A 476 -17.76 -33.83 -4.43
C GLU A 476 -17.61 -33.41 -2.97
N GLN A 477 -16.52 -32.72 -2.64
CA GLN A 477 -16.30 -32.15 -1.31
C GLN A 477 -16.46 -30.62 -1.32
N VAL A 478 -16.84 -30.06 -0.17
CA VAL A 478 -17.27 -28.68 0.00
C VAL A 478 -16.50 -27.99 1.12
N TYR A 479 -15.95 -26.81 0.83
CA TYR A 479 -15.54 -25.86 1.87
C TYR A 479 -16.67 -24.90 2.18
N TRP A 480 -16.94 -24.70 3.46
CA TRP A 480 -17.91 -23.73 3.94
C TRP A 480 -17.24 -22.76 4.92
N VAL A 481 -17.07 -21.51 4.51
CA VAL A 481 -16.31 -20.48 5.24
C VAL A 481 -17.24 -19.51 5.94
N CYS A 482 -17.06 -19.35 7.25
CA CYS A 482 -17.74 -18.34 8.06
C CYS A 482 -16.74 -17.21 8.42
N PRO A 483 -17.14 -15.92 8.36
CA PRO A 483 -16.24 -14.82 8.73
C PRO A 483 -15.94 -14.79 10.23
N LEU A 484 -14.84 -14.12 10.56
CA LEU A 484 -14.58 -13.60 11.90
C LEU A 484 -15.19 -12.19 12.02
N VAL A 485 -15.65 -11.82 13.21
CA VAL A 485 -16.11 -10.47 13.57
C VAL A 485 -15.02 -9.84 14.44
N GLU A 486 -14.48 -8.71 13.96
CA GLU A 486 -13.31 -8.05 14.55
C GLU A 486 -13.47 -7.64 16.03
N ASP A 487 -14.70 -7.61 16.56
CA ASP A 487 -14.98 -7.13 17.92
C ASP A 487 -15.09 -8.24 19.00
N SER A 488 -15.06 -9.55 18.66
CA SER A 488 -15.12 -10.61 19.70
C SER A 488 -14.85 -12.03 19.20
N ASP A 489 -13.73 -12.61 19.64
CA ASP A 489 -13.38 -14.04 19.49
C ASP A 489 -14.45 -15.02 20.05
N LEU A 490 -15.42 -14.56 20.84
CA LEU A 490 -16.50 -15.39 21.41
C LEU A 490 -17.72 -15.47 20.49
N ILE A 491 -18.03 -14.42 19.73
CA ILE A 491 -19.16 -14.40 18.78
C ILE A 491 -18.83 -15.25 17.55
N ASP A 492 -17.54 -15.33 17.20
CA ASP A 492 -17.05 -15.98 15.98
C ASP A 492 -17.13 -17.51 16.01
N LEU A 493 -16.84 -18.10 17.16
CA LEU A 493 -17.05 -19.54 17.38
C LEU A 493 -18.51 -19.89 17.26
N ALA A 494 -19.38 -19.05 17.82
CA ALA A 494 -20.81 -19.30 17.80
C ALA A 494 -21.33 -19.42 16.36
N SER A 495 -20.84 -18.60 15.42
CA SER A 495 -21.27 -18.64 14.01
C SER A 495 -20.84 -19.93 13.30
N ALA A 496 -19.56 -20.32 13.40
CA ALA A 496 -19.08 -21.55 12.76
C ALA A 496 -19.66 -22.82 13.41
N GLU A 497 -19.81 -22.84 14.74
CA GLU A 497 -20.43 -23.95 15.47
C GLU A 497 -21.94 -24.05 15.21
N GLU A 498 -22.64 -22.92 15.08
CA GLU A 498 -24.05 -22.89 14.69
C GLU A 498 -24.23 -23.42 13.28
N ARG A 499 -23.39 -22.97 12.34
CA ARG A 499 -23.41 -23.48 10.97
C ARG A 499 -23.10 -24.97 10.92
N PHE A 500 -22.11 -25.42 11.68
CA PHE A 500 -21.79 -26.83 11.83
C PHE A 500 -22.99 -27.62 12.35
N ARG A 501 -23.62 -27.20 13.45
CA ARG A 501 -24.83 -27.85 13.98
C ARG A 501 -25.96 -27.91 12.95
N HIS A 502 -26.19 -26.83 12.21
CA HIS A 502 -27.21 -26.78 11.18
C HIS A 502 -26.92 -27.74 10.02
N LEU A 503 -25.70 -27.73 9.47
CA LEU A 503 -25.33 -28.63 8.37
C LEU A 503 -25.24 -30.09 8.83
N SER A 504 -24.79 -30.37 10.05
CA SER A 504 -24.79 -31.71 10.64
C SER A 504 -26.21 -32.23 10.88
N ALA A 505 -27.19 -31.38 11.18
CA ALA A 505 -28.58 -31.82 11.27
C ALA A 505 -29.13 -32.35 9.92
N ILE A 506 -28.59 -31.85 8.80
CA ILE A 506 -29.02 -32.20 7.45
C ILE A 506 -28.17 -33.34 6.86
N PHE A 507 -26.84 -33.20 6.92
CA PHE A 507 -25.86 -34.08 6.29
C PHE A 507 -25.19 -35.07 7.26
N LYS A 508 -25.56 -35.03 8.56
CA LYS A 508 -25.08 -35.96 9.60
C LYS A 508 -23.55 -35.94 9.73
N ASP A 509 -22.95 -37.12 9.78
CA ASP A 509 -21.52 -37.34 10.04
C ASP A 509 -20.61 -36.92 8.88
N ARG A 510 -21.18 -36.41 7.78
CA ARG A 510 -20.45 -35.94 6.60
C ARG A 510 -19.79 -34.57 6.80
N VAL A 511 -20.04 -33.90 7.92
CA VAL A 511 -19.58 -32.52 8.19
C VAL A 511 -18.47 -32.53 9.24
N GLY A 512 -17.36 -31.87 8.93
CA GLY A 512 -16.28 -31.55 9.87
C GLY A 512 -16.28 -30.06 10.24
N LEU A 513 -15.73 -29.73 11.40
CA LEU A 513 -15.56 -28.35 11.90
C LEU A 513 -14.07 -28.05 12.13
N LEU A 514 -13.60 -26.90 11.66
CA LEU A 514 -12.24 -26.42 11.90
C LEU A 514 -12.23 -24.94 12.26
N HIS A 515 -11.78 -24.60 13.46
CA HIS A 515 -11.69 -23.20 13.92
C HIS A 515 -10.40 -22.90 14.69
N GLY A 516 -10.11 -21.61 14.87
CA GLY A 516 -8.85 -21.10 15.43
C GLY A 516 -8.52 -21.60 16.84
N LYS A 517 -9.53 -21.78 17.69
CA LYS A 517 -9.33 -22.25 19.08
C LYS A 517 -9.09 -23.76 19.25
N MET A 518 -9.21 -24.58 18.21
CA MET A 518 -8.90 -26.01 18.31
C MET A 518 -7.40 -26.22 18.53
N ASN A 519 -7.04 -27.28 19.25
CA ASN A 519 -5.63 -27.60 19.44
C ASN A 519 -4.99 -28.11 18.13
N ALA A 520 -3.67 -28.02 18.03
CA ALA A 520 -2.97 -28.32 16.77
C ALA A 520 -3.18 -29.77 16.29
N LYS A 521 -3.25 -30.74 17.21
CA LYS A 521 -3.42 -32.16 16.91
C LYS A 521 -4.81 -32.47 16.35
N GLU A 522 -5.85 -31.85 16.90
CA GLU A 522 -7.22 -31.96 16.40
C GLU A 522 -7.36 -31.36 15.01
N LYS A 523 -6.80 -30.16 14.79
CA LYS A 523 -6.81 -29.52 13.46
C LYS A 523 -6.16 -30.41 12.40
N GLU A 524 -5.01 -30.99 12.72
CA GLU A 524 -4.28 -31.89 11.83
C GLU A 524 -5.12 -33.14 11.52
N SER A 525 -5.69 -33.78 12.53
CA SER A 525 -6.54 -34.97 12.35
C SER A 525 -7.77 -34.70 11.48
N ILE A 526 -8.47 -33.57 11.69
CA ILE A 526 -9.65 -33.21 10.88
C ILE A 526 -9.25 -32.87 9.45
N SER A 527 -8.13 -32.15 9.28
CA SER A 527 -7.60 -31.78 7.98
C SER A 527 -7.21 -33.00 7.15
N GLU A 528 -6.52 -33.97 7.78
CA GLU A 528 -6.17 -35.24 7.13
C GLU A 528 -7.41 -36.07 6.78
N SER A 529 -8.37 -36.15 7.71
CA SER A 529 -9.64 -36.85 7.46
C SER A 529 -10.40 -36.25 6.29
N PHE A 530 -10.53 -34.91 6.22
CA PHE A 530 -11.17 -34.24 5.09
C PHE A 530 -10.41 -34.51 3.78
N LYS A 531 -9.07 -34.42 3.79
CA LYS A 531 -8.24 -34.70 2.60
C LYS A 531 -8.41 -36.14 2.08
N ARG A 532 -8.63 -37.11 2.97
CA ARG A 532 -8.85 -38.53 2.62
C ARG A 532 -10.31 -38.87 2.31
N GLY A 533 -11.23 -37.90 2.34
CA GLY A 533 -12.65 -38.14 2.09
C GLY A 533 -13.45 -38.65 3.29
N GLY A 534 -12.92 -38.52 4.51
CA GLY A 534 -13.64 -38.85 5.75
C GLY A 534 -14.74 -37.85 6.10
N TYR A 535 -14.68 -36.64 5.57
CA TYR A 535 -15.73 -35.62 5.63
C TYR A 535 -15.99 -35.10 4.22
N ASP A 536 -17.24 -34.84 3.87
CA ASP A 536 -17.58 -34.23 2.58
C ASP A 536 -17.74 -32.72 2.66
N ILE A 537 -18.11 -32.20 3.83
CA ILE A 537 -18.20 -30.75 4.09
C ILE A 537 -17.23 -30.37 5.21
N LEU A 538 -16.41 -29.36 4.98
CA LEU A 538 -15.59 -28.76 6.03
C LEU A 538 -16.09 -27.33 6.32
N VAL A 539 -16.71 -27.16 7.48
CA VAL A 539 -17.08 -25.84 8.01
C VAL A 539 -15.89 -25.25 8.74
N ALA A 540 -15.49 -24.04 8.38
CA ALA A 540 -14.35 -23.42 9.02
C ALA A 540 -14.40 -21.90 9.03
N THR A 541 -13.67 -21.30 9.97
CA THR A 541 -13.43 -19.85 9.97
C THR A 541 -12.31 -19.50 8.99
N THR A 542 -11.91 -18.22 8.91
CA THR A 542 -10.79 -17.72 8.08
C THR A 542 -9.47 -18.49 8.24
N VAL A 543 -9.34 -19.36 9.24
CA VAL A 543 -8.20 -20.25 9.52
C VAL A 543 -7.89 -21.24 8.38
N ILE A 544 -8.76 -21.42 7.37
CA ILE A 544 -8.44 -22.16 6.14
C ILE A 544 -7.29 -21.51 5.35
N GLU A 545 -6.90 -20.26 5.67
CA GLU A 545 -5.69 -19.63 5.14
C GLU A 545 -4.44 -20.51 5.32
N VAL A 546 -4.39 -21.37 6.35
CA VAL A 546 -3.21 -22.20 6.66
C VAL A 546 -3.45 -23.69 6.38
N GLY A 547 -3.59 -24.04 5.10
CA GLY A 547 -2.91 -25.24 4.59
C GLY A 547 -3.70 -26.55 4.44
N VAL A 548 -5.03 -26.58 4.53
CA VAL A 548 -5.80 -27.78 4.13
C VAL A 548 -5.95 -27.79 2.62
N ASP A 549 -5.21 -28.69 1.95
CA ASP A 549 -5.30 -28.91 0.52
C ASP A 549 -5.99 -30.26 0.24
N ALA A 550 -7.25 -30.19 -0.19
CA ALA A 550 -8.06 -31.34 -0.58
C ALA A 550 -8.34 -31.29 -2.09
N PRO A 551 -7.68 -32.14 -2.90
CA PRO A 551 -7.84 -32.13 -4.37
C PRO A 551 -9.28 -32.36 -4.83
N ASN A 552 -10.04 -33.15 -4.07
CA ASN A 552 -11.43 -33.52 -4.37
C ASN A 552 -12.45 -32.44 -4.00
N ALA A 553 -12.03 -31.33 -3.38
CA ALA A 553 -12.91 -30.21 -3.07
C ALA A 553 -13.16 -29.33 -4.30
N THR A 554 -14.41 -29.31 -4.77
CA THR A 554 -14.84 -28.61 -5.99
C THR A 554 -15.76 -27.43 -5.69
N ILE A 555 -16.28 -27.31 -4.48
CA ILE A 555 -17.23 -26.26 -4.10
C ILE A 555 -16.70 -25.43 -2.93
N MET A 556 -16.69 -24.12 -3.10
CA MET A 556 -16.36 -23.14 -2.07
C MET A 556 -17.59 -22.29 -1.76
N VAL A 557 -18.07 -22.30 -0.52
CA VAL A 557 -19.15 -21.43 -0.05
C VAL A 557 -18.58 -20.46 0.97
N ILE A 558 -18.78 -19.16 0.76
CA ILE A 558 -18.31 -18.10 1.67
C ILE A 558 -19.52 -17.33 2.18
N GLU A 559 -19.81 -17.45 3.48
CA GLU A 559 -20.84 -16.66 4.15
C GLU A 559 -20.39 -15.23 4.37
N HIS A 560 -21.33 -14.29 4.29
CA HIS A 560 -21.06 -12.86 4.54
C HIS A 560 -19.85 -12.33 3.77
N ALA A 561 -19.76 -12.68 2.48
CA ALA A 561 -18.65 -12.34 1.60
C ALA A 561 -18.39 -10.82 1.53
N GLU A 562 -19.40 -9.99 1.82
CA GLU A 562 -19.27 -8.53 1.89
C GLU A 562 -18.28 -8.03 2.96
N ARG A 563 -17.98 -8.86 3.96
CA ARG A 563 -17.08 -8.52 5.08
C ARG A 563 -15.61 -8.82 4.79
N PHE A 564 -15.32 -9.64 3.78
CA PHE A 564 -13.96 -10.02 3.45
C PHE A 564 -13.30 -9.02 2.50
N GLY A 565 -11.99 -8.86 2.63
CA GLY A 565 -11.17 -8.16 1.63
C GLY A 565 -11.14 -8.92 0.30
N LEU A 566 -10.93 -8.23 -0.82
CA LEU A 566 -10.96 -8.85 -2.15
C LEU A 566 -9.86 -9.92 -2.30
N ALA A 567 -8.66 -9.63 -1.81
CA ALA A 567 -7.54 -10.57 -1.80
C ALA A 567 -7.84 -11.84 -0.99
N GLN A 568 -8.49 -11.72 0.17
CA GLN A 568 -8.89 -12.87 1.00
C GLN A 568 -9.91 -13.74 0.26
N LEU A 569 -10.92 -13.12 -0.35
CA LEU A 569 -11.92 -13.86 -1.15
C LEU A 569 -11.26 -14.60 -2.32
N HIS A 570 -10.29 -14.00 -2.99
CA HIS A 570 -9.53 -14.63 -4.07
C HIS A 570 -8.71 -15.82 -3.59
N GLN A 571 -8.02 -15.70 -2.46
CA GLN A 571 -7.28 -16.80 -1.83
C GLN A 571 -8.20 -17.96 -1.44
N LEU A 572 -9.36 -17.67 -0.85
CA LEU A 572 -10.38 -18.68 -0.51
C LEU A 572 -10.89 -19.37 -1.77
N ARG A 573 -11.27 -18.60 -2.80
CA ARG A 573 -11.69 -19.14 -4.10
C ARG A 573 -10.62 -20.06 -4.71
N GLY A 574 -9.35 -19.70 -4.61
CA GLY A 574 -8.21 -20.50 -5.10
C GLY A 574 -7.96 -21.82 -4.36
N ARG A 575 -8.71 -22.12 -3.28
CA ARG A 575 -8.64 -23.42 -2.60
C ARG A 575 -9.39 -24.53 -3.34
N VAL A 576 -10.28 -24.20 -4.26
CA VAL A 576 -10.97 -25.15 -5.15
C VAL A 576 -10.44 -25.04 -6.59
N GLY A 577 -10.81 -25.97 -7.48
CA GLY A 577 -10.36 -25.93 -8.88
C GLY A 577 -8.96 -26.52 -9.11
N ARG A 578 -8.53 -27.47 -8.26
CA ARG A 578 -7.22 -28.13 -8.38
C ARG A 578 -7.19 -29.31 -9.35
N ASN A 579 -8.36 -29.89 -9.65
CA ASN A 579 -8.52 -31.00 -10.59
C ASN A 579 -9.18 -30.53 -11.91
N ASP A 580 -9.34 -31.46 -12.86
CA ASP A 580 -10.03 -31.28 -14.14
C ASP A 580 -11.58 -31.13 -14.02
N LYS A 581 -12.10 -31.29 -12.79
CA LYS A 581 -13.51 -31.11 -12.46
C LYS A 581 -13.92 -29.64 -12.46
N GLN A 582 -15.13 -29.37 -12.94
CA GLN A 582 -15.71 -28.03 -12.89
C GLN A 582 -15.94 -27.63 -11.43
N SER A 583 -15.25 -26.59 -10.97
CA SER A 583 -15.39 -26.07 -9.61
C SER A 583 -16.30 -24.85 -9.56
N SER A 584 -16.86 -24.57 -8.38
CA SER A 584 -17.75 -23.43 -8.17
C SER A 584 -17.45 -22.70 -6.86
N CYS A 585 -17.66 -21.39 -6.87
CA CYS A 585 -17.53 -20.52 -5.71
C CYS A 585 -18.83 -19.74 -5.50
N VAL A 586 -19.45 -19.87 -4.33
CA VAL A 586 -20.70 -19.20 -3.97
C VAL A 586 -20.41 -18.17 -2.88
N LEU A 587 -20.61 -16.90 -3.23
CA LEU A 587 -20.45 -15.75 -2.35
C LEU A 587 -21.82 -15.39 -1.79
N LEU A 588 -22.08 -15.78 -0.55
CA LEU A 588 -23.31 -15.43 0.17
C LEU A 588 -23.15 -14.06 0.80
N TYR A 589 -24.12 -13.16 0.61
CA TYR A 589 -24.06 -11.82 1.18
C TYR A 589 -25.35 -11.39 1.88
N LYS A 590 -25.23 -10.50 2.88
CA LYS A 590 -26.40 -9.86 3.52
C LYS A 590 -26.64 -8.46 2.94
N GLY A 591 -27.84 -8.22 2.43
CA GLY A 591 -28.21 -6.91 1.85
C GLY A 591 -28.62 -5.86 2.89
N PRO A 592 -28.64 -4.57 2.52
CA PRO A 592 -28.18 -4.00 1.24
C PRO A 592 -26.65 -3.84 1.19
N LEU A 593 -26.05 -4.05 0.01
CA LEU A 593 -24.61 -3.88 -0.20
C LEU A 593 -24.25 -2.40 -0.44
N GLY A 594 -23.18 -1.94 0.20
CA GLY A 594 -22.55 -0.67 -0.15
C GLY A 594 -21.92 -0.70 -1.55
N VAL A 595 -21.63 0.48 -2.11
CA VAL A 595 -21.05 0.63 -3.46
C VAL A 595 -19.75 -0.18 -3.60
N ASN A 596 -18.83 -0.03 -2.64
CA ASN A 596 -17.53 -0.72 -2.66
C ASN A 596 -17.66 -2.24 -2.50
N SER A 597 -18.51 -2.71 -1.57
CA SER A 597 -18.76 -4.15 -1.37
C SER A 597 -19.38 -4.79 -2.62
N LYS A 598 -20.29 -4.09 -3.30
CA LYS A 598 -20.89 -4.56 -4.56
C LYS A 598 -19.86 -4.64 -5.67
N ALA A 599 -19.02 -3.61 -5.84
CA ALA A 599 -17.94 -3.61 -6.83
C ALA A 599 -16.97 -4.77 -6.58
N ARG A 600 -16.52 -4.94 -5.32
CA ARG A 600 -15.63 -6.03 -4.88
C ARG A 600 -16.14 -7.42 -5.28
N LEU A 601 -17.40 -7.72 -4.93
CA LEU A 601 -17.99 -9.04 -5.24
C LEU A 601 -18.15 -9.26 -6.76
N ASN A 602 -18.46 -8.20 -7.52
CA ASN A 602 -18.56 -8.28 -8.98
C ASN A 602 -17.22 -8.55 -9.65
N ILE A 603 -16.14 -7.90 -9.20
CA ILE A 603 -14.78 -8.15 -9.72
C ILE A 603 -14.42 -9.63 -9.55
N LEU A 604 -14.65 -10.21 -8.36
CA LEU A 604 -14.38 -11.63 -8.12
C LEU A 604 -15.28 -12.55 -8.97
N ARG A 605 -16.47 -12.11 -9.38
CA ARG A 605 -17.34 -12.87 -10.29
C ARG A 605 -16.83 -12.83 -11.73
N GLU A 606 -16.29 -11.69 -12.15
CA GLU A 606 -15.97 -11.40 -13.56
C GLU A 606 -14.56 -11.85 -13.97
N THR A 607 -13.62 -11.87 -13.03
CA THR A 607 -12.24 -12.27 -13.32
C THR A 607 -11.69 -13.31 -12.34
N GLU A 608 -10.83 -14.17 -12.87
CA GLU A 608 -9.98 -15.09 -12.14
C GLU A 608 -8.51 -14.69 -12.10
N ASP A 609 -8.16 -13.63 -12.82
CA ASP A 609 -6.80 -13.11 -12.86
C ASP A 609 -6.47 -12.44 -11.54
N GLY A 610 -5.65 -13.11 -10.74
CA GLY A 610 -5.22 -12.61 -9.45
C GLY A 610 -4.51 -11.24 -9.53
N PHE A 611 -3.82 -10.92 -10.63
CA PHE A 611 -3.15 -9.62 -10.81
C PHE A 611 -4.16 -8.50 -11.02
N LEU A 612 -5.16 -8.73 -11.89
CA LEU A 612 -6.26 -7.78 -12.09
C LEU A 612 -7.06 -7.58 -10.81
N ILE A 613 -7.32 -8.67 -10.06
CA ILE A 613 -8.02 -8.60 -8.78
C ILE A 613 -7.25 -7.78 -7.75
N ALA A 614 -5.93 -7.94 -7.67
CA ALA A 614 -5.11 -7.14 -6.77
C ALA A 614 -5.12 -5.66 -7.17
N GLU A 615 -5.07 -5.37 -8.47
CA GLU A 615 -5.15 -4.00 -8.99
C GLU A 615 -6.50 -3.35 -8.72
N GLU A 616 -7.60 -4.08 -8.87
CA GLU A 616 -8.92 -3.59 -8.51
C GLU A 616 -9.12 -3.48 -6.99
N ASP A 617 -8.54 -4.37 -6.18
CA ASP A 617 -8.54 -4.25 -4.71
C ASP A 617 -7.82 -2.97 -4.27
N TRP A 618 -6.71 -2.64 -4.95
CA TRP A 618 -5.99 -1.38 -4.77
C TRP A 618 -6.89 -0.18 -5.07
N ASN A 619 -7.48 -0.14 -6.27
CA ASN A 619 -8.34 0.95 -6.71
C ASN A 619 -9.55 1.16 -5.79
N LEU A 620 -10.15 0.06 -5.28
CA LEU A 620 -11.31 0.10 -4.40
C LEU A 620 -11.00 0.55 -2.97
N ARG A 621 -9.78 0.28 -2.48
CA ARG A 621 -9.33 0.75 -1.16
C ARG A 621 -9.00 2.24 -1.20
N GLY A 622 -8.38 2.70 -2.28
CA GLY A 622 -7.86 4.05 -2.43
C GLY A 622 -6.78 4.39 -1.39
N SER A 623 -6.01 5.42 -1.68
CA SER A 623 -4.96 5.97 -0.78
C SER A 623 -5.47 6.54 0.56
N GLY A 624 -6.78 6.51 0.84
CA GLY A 624 -7.42 7.21 1.96
C GLY A 624 -7.42 6.49 3.30
N ASP A 625 -7.08 5.20 3.38
CA ASP A 625 -6.95 4.49 4.65
C ASP A 625 -5.52 4.60 5.19
N LEU A 626 -5.25 5.68 5.93
CA LEU A 626 -3.97 5.96 6.60
C LEU A 626 -3.49 4.79 7.49
N LEU A 627 -4.42 3.99 8.03
CA LEU A 627 -4.10 2.80 8.83
C LEU A 627 -3.70 1.61 7.96
N GLY A 628 -4.35 1.45 6.80
CA GLY A 628 -4.03 0.40 5.82
C GLY A 628 -2.68 0.60 5.13
N ALA A 629 -2.30 1.84 4.80
CA ALA A 629 -1.01 2.15 4.17
C ALA A 629 0.20 1.75 5.04
N GLN A 630 0.11 1.93 6.36
CA GLN A 630 1.15 1.50 7.31
C GLN A 630 1.22 -0.02 7.50
N GLN A 631 0.07 -0.71 7.48
CA GLN A 631 0.03 -2.19 7.56
C GLN A 631 0.48 -2.88 6.27
N SER A 632 0.33 -2.21 5.13
CA SER A 632 0.73 -2.69 3.80
C SER A 632 2.23 -2.50 3.51
N GLY A 633 2.96 -1.80 4.39
CA GLY A 633 4.38 -1.48 4.23
C GLY A 633 4.67 -0.41 3.18
N LEU A 634 3.70 0.46 2.86
CA LEU A 634 3.82 1.44 1.79
C LEU A 634 4.53 2.72 2.24
N PRO A 635 5.35 3.35 1.35
CA PRO A 635 5.86 4.69 1.60
C PRO A 635 4.71 5.71 1.59
N ALA A 636 4.58 6.52 2.64
CA ALA A 636 3.64 7.64 2.62
C ALA A 636 4.07 8.68 1.58
N TYR A 637 3.18 9.02 0.64
CA TYR A 637 3.37 10.09 -0.34
C TYR A 637 2.62 11.34 0.11
N THR A 638 3.26 12.50 0.03
CA THR A 638 2.68 13.78 0.46
C THR A 638 2.05 14.52 -0.72
N LEU A 639 2.69 14.46 -1.89
CA LEU A 639 2.29 15.18 -3.10
C LEU A 639 1.67 14.23 -4.14
N ALA A 640 2.22 13.02 -4.25
CA ALA A 640 1.74 12.04 -5.21
C ALA A 640 0.57 11.21 -4.67
N ASP A 641 -0.61 11.44 -5.25
CA ASP A 641 -1.74 10.50 -5.19
C ASP A 641 -1.51 9.34 -6.18
N LEU A 642 -1.20 8.14 -5.70
CA LEU A 642 -0.88 6.98 -6.56
C LEU A 642 -2.06 6.53 -7.43
N ASP A 643 -3.30 6.82 -7.02
CA ASP A 643 -4.49 6.42 -7.77
C ASP A 643 -4.63 7.29 -9.03
N LYS A 644 -4.29 8.58 -8.92
CA LYS A 644 -4.32 9.54 -10.05
C LYS A 644 -3.03 9.52 -10.87
N HIS A 645 -1.89 9.40 -10.19
CA HIS A 645 -0.56 9.59 -10.77
C HIS A 645 0.13 8.28 -11.19
N LYS A 646 -0.60 7.17 -11.31
CA LYS A 646 -0.05 5.88 -11.76
C LYS A 646 0.74 5.98 -13.07
N HIS A 647 0.25 6.78 -14.01
CA HIS A 647 0.92 7.02 -15.29
C HIS A 647 2.27 7.78 -15.13
N LEU A 648 2.41 8.60 -14.09
CA LEU A 648 3.67 9.29 -13.76
C LEU A 648 4.67 8.34 -13.10
N LEU A 649 4.19 7.40 -12.28
CA LEU A 649 5.05 6.41 -11.63
C LEU A 649 5.82 5.57 -12.66
N GLU A 650 5.17 5.12 -13.73
CA GLU A 650 5.86 4.32 -14.76
C GLU A 650 6.98 5.11 -15.45
N ILE A 651 6.75 6.40 -15.73
CA ILE A 651 7.75 7.30 -16.30
C ILE A 651 8.89 7.51 -15.31
N ALA A 652 8.57 7.76 -14.03
CA ALA A 652 9.56 7.96 -12.98
C ALA A 652 10.46 6.73 -12.77
N VAL A 653 9.90 5.52 -12.83
CA VAL A 653 10.67 4.27 -12.74
C VAL A 653 11.66 4.14 -13.89
N GLN A 654 11.22 4.39 -15.12
CA GLN A 654 12.07 4.29 -16.31
C GLN A 654 13.21 5.31 -16.25
N ASP A 655 12.88 6.55 -15.91
CA ASP A 655 13.85 7.63 -15.81
C ASP A 655 14.85 7.41 -14.67
N ALA A 656 14.38 7.02 -13.48
CA ALA A 656 15.22 6.66 -12.35
C ALA A 656 16.22 5.54 -12.69
N ARG A 657 15.77 4.49 -13.38
CA ARG A 657 16.63 3.39 -13.82
C ARG A 657 17.65 3.83 -14.85
N LEU A 658 17.24 4.65 -15.83
CA LEU A 658 18.15 5.18 -16.83
C LEU A 658 19.26 6.03 -16.18
N LEU A 659 18.88 6.95 -15.28
CA LEU A 659 19.83 7.80 -14.57
C LEU A 659 20.75 6.99 -13.66
N ALA A 660 20.23 6.05 -12.88
CA ALA A 660 21.06 5.20 -12.01
C ALA A 660 22.06 4.33 -12.80
N ASN A 661 21.68 3.84 -13.99
CA ASN A 661 22.57 3.03 -14.83
C ASN A 661 23.65 3.88 -15.54
N THR A 662 23.30 5.09 -15.97
CA THR A 662 24.20 5.96 -16.75
C THR A 662 25.10 6.84 -15.89
N ASP A 663 24.62 7.22 -14.70
CA ASP A 663 25.32 8.04 -13.72
C ASP A 663 25.10 7.52 -12.29
N PRO A 664 25.60 6.31 -11.95
CA PRO A 664 25.38 5.67 -10.65
C PRO A 664 25.94 6.48 -9.48
N ASN A 665 26.93 7.33 -9.73
CA ASN A 665 27.56 8.18 -8.70
C ASN A 665 27.00 9.62 -8.68
N LEU A 666 26.01 9.94 -9.52
CA LEU A 666 25.37 11.24 -9.63
C LEU A 666 26.36 12.40 -9.83
N GLN A 667 27.30 12.24 -10.77
CA GLN A 667 28.39 13.20 -11.03
C GLN A 667 28.08 14.20 -12.15
N THR A 668 27.23 13.84 -13.11
CA THR A 668 26.80 14.73 -14.20
C THR A 668 26.00 15.91 -13.65
N ASP A 669 25.82 16.97 -14.45
CA ASP A 669 25.02 18.14 -14.03
C ASP A 669 23.60 17.73 -13.60
N ARG A 670 22.97 16.83 -14.38
CA ARG A 670 21.68 16.24 -14.06
C ARG A 670 21.75 15.35 -12.81
N GLY A 671 22.81 14.55 -12.66
CA GLY A 671 23.04 13.74 -11.47
C GLY A 671 23.15 14.58 -10.19
N GLN A 672 23.87 15.69 -10.23
CA GLN A 672 23.99 16.62 -9.11
C GLN A 672 22.65 17.31 -8.77
N ALA A 673 21.86 17.66 -9.78
CA ALA A 673 20.50 18.15 -9.59
C ALA A 673 19.59 17.07 -8.96
N ALA A 674 19.66 15.83 -9.44
CA ALA A 674 18.93 14.70 -8.88
C ALA A 674 19.37 14.36 -7.45
N ARG A 675 20.65 14.56 -7.11
CA ARG A 675 21.12 14.48 -5.71
C ARG A 675 20.47 15.54 -4.84
N THR A 676 20.22 16.74 -5.37
CA THR A 676 19.46 17.79 -4.67
C THR A 676 18.01 17.34 -4.45
N LEU A 677 17.37 16.75 -5.45
CA LEU A 677 16.03 16.16 -5.33
C LEU A 677 15.97 15.07 -4.23
N LEU A 678 16.91 14.13 -4.22
CA LEU A 678 16.97 13.05 -3.22
C LEU A 678 17.05 13.60 -1.80
N TYR A 679 17.90 14.61 -1.58
CA TYR A 679 17.99 15.26 -0.28
C TYR A 679 16.72 16.02 0.08
N LEU A 680 16.11 16.76 -0.86
CA LEU A 680 14.88 17.52 -0.64
C LEU A 680 13.76 16.63 -0.06
N PHE A 681 13.62 15.40 -0.57
CA PHE A 681 12.61 14.42 -0.16
C PHE A 681 13.07 13.38 0.89
N GLU A 682 14.23 13.58 1.54
CA GLU A 682 14.86 12.63 2.49
C GLU A 682 14.98 11.19 1.97
N GLN A 683 15.25 11.05 0.69
CA GLN A 683 15.55 9.77 0.07
C GLN A 683 17.08 9.56 0.02
N ASP A 684 17.78 9.96 1.08
CA ASP A 684 19.23 9.86 1.20
C ASP A 684 19.71 8.48 1.64
N LEU A 685 18.81 7.52 1.87
CA LEU A 685 19.14 6.11 2.07
C LEU A 685 19.98 5.56 0.91
N GLY A 686 19.59 5.84 -0.35
CA GLY A 686 20.36 5.47 -1.53
C GLY A 686 21.76 6.10 -1.52
N ILE A 687 21.88 7.36 -1.07
CA ILE A 687 23.14 8.08 -0.95
C ILE A 687 24.01 7.54 0.20
N THR A 688 23.40 7.11 1.28
CA THR A 688 24.08 6.56 2.45
C THR A 688 24.61 5.16 2.16
N LEU A 689 23.83 4.34 1.45
CA LEU A 689 24.27 3.02 0.97
C LEU A 689 25.46 3.13 0.00
N MET A 690 25.46 4.11 -0.91
CA MET A 690 26.62 4.40 -1.77
C MET A 690 27.90 4.70 -0.99
N LYS A 691 27.80 5.27 0.22
CA LYS A 691 28.94 5.68 1.05
C LYS A 691 29.43 4.61 2.03
N SER A 692 28.62 3.58 2.28
CA SER A 692 28.93 2.49 3.21
C SER A 692 29.69 1.32 2.58
N GLY A 693 30.02 1.42 1.28
CA GLY A 693 30.85 0.47 0.54
C GLY A 693 32.34 0.72 0.71
#